data_AF-A0A1N7ADP3-F1
#
_entry.id   AF-A0A1N7ADP3-F1
#
_cell.length_a   1.000
_cell.length_b   1.000
_cell.length_c   1.000
_cell.angle_alpha   90.00
_cell.angle_beta   90.00
_cell.angle_gamma   90.00
#
_symmetry.space_group_name_H-M   'P 1'
#
loop_
_entity.id
_entity.type
_entity.pdbx_description
1 polymer ?
#
loop_
_entity_poly.entity_id
_entity_poly.type
_entity_poly.pdbx_seq_one_letter_code
_entity_poly.pdbx_strand_id
1 'polypeptide(L)'
;MVISKTLTLMGKITFAIRYFLLKDFCLFLAIFLTLSFSTNNNLTSHSINVYTVDTDGDGVLDSIDIDDDNDGIIDSKEDKNVDGDDDHTTSPTDTDGDGVPDYLDIDSDNDGVLDNLEGQNFHTYKPKSGFDTDGNGLDDVYESFPGRGEGVKVNDRDGDGKPNHLDIDTDNDGIPDNVEAQSTSGYVSPNLDSSATYILNHGINSAYIGGLTPVNTDGTPPPNKPDYQDFDSDDDLVPDNNEGNDFNFDGVPDQSYTGIDTDGDGLDDGYEGSDINDGFDVNDEINDPANDLPDTDGTEDVNYRDLDDDGDGIDTPDEDANNDGDPTNDDTDNDGTPDYLDVDNTLGPDTDGDGVPDSTDLDDDNDGILDSVEDPNLDKDDDPLTDPLDTDNDGKPNHLDIDSDDDGIPDNVEAQTTDGYIAPNDDDAVTYAYNDGINSAYPDGLTPVNTDGADNKDYIDIDSDNDLVPDNNEGNDFNFDGVPDQNYTGIDTDGDGLDDGYEGSDINDGFDVNDEINDPANDLPDTDGTEDVNYRDLDDDGDGIDTPDEDANNDGDPTNDDTDNDGTPDYLDPDSPGPDTDGDGVPDSTDLDDDNDGILDSVEDPNLDQDDDPLTDPLDTDNDGKPNHLDIDSDDDGIPDNVEAQTTDGYIAPNDDDAATYASNDGVNSAYPDGLTPVNTDGADNKDYIDVDSDNDLVPDNNEGNDFNFDGVPDQNYTGIDTDGDGLDDGYEGSDINDGFDVNDEINDPANDLPDTDGTEDVNYRDLDDDGDGIDTPDEDANNDGDPTNDDTDNDGTPDYLDPDTVPMEDLDVIDDIVSTPINTPIVIDILDNDFGIPTDGALTVTDPFNGTVEINDGGTPNDISDDTITYTPNDGFEGTETIEYTVCNAEGNCDTATVTITVGEPVALDVVDDSVSTPINTTLEIDILDNDFGIPTDGALTVTDPSNGTVEINDGGTPNDISDDTITYTPNDGFEGTDIIEYTVCNTLGDCDTATVEILVVDNDATETDDNPIEVNQMVTPNGDGRNEFLFIRGVDKIRSSSLKIFNRWGVAVYEGENYNNQNNVFDGRSRGRSTLGVGEYLPAGIYFYVFDYETFEGESKVESEYLYISR
;
A
#
# COMPACT_ATOMS: atom_id res chain seq x y z
N MET A 1 0.18 -32.14 35.08
CA MET A 1 0.43 -33.50 34.53
C MET A 1 -0.86 -34.00 33.89
N VAL A 2 -0.87 -34.03 32.56
CA VAL A 2 -1.73 -34.87 31.69
C VAL A 2 -3.27 -34.70 31.84
N ILE A 3 -3.81 -33.81 31.00
CA ILE A 3 -4.77 -34.09 29.91
C ILE A 3 -6.05 -34.92 30.21
N SER A 4 -7.18 -34.27 29.94
CA SER A 4 -8.49 -34.73 29.38
C SER A 4 -9.03 -36.16 29.62
N LYS A 5 -10.31 -36.24 30.05
CA LYS A 5 -11.35 -36.95 29.27
C LYS A 5 -12.81 -36.71 29.71
N THR A 6 -13.62 -36.20 28.77
CA THR A 6 -15.05 -36.51 28.48
C THR A 6 -16.10 -36.66 29.59
N LEU A 7 -17.10 -35.75 29.53
CA LEU A 7 -18.56 -35.99 29.60
C LEU A 7 -19.23 -36.49 30.92
N THR A 8 -20.22 -35.74 31.44
CA THR A 8 -21.66 -36.15 31.63
C THR A 8 -22.44 -35.28 32.64
N LEU A 9 -23.45 -34.53 32.15
CA LEU A 9 -24.68 -34.01 32.80
C LEU A 9 -24.66 -33.06 34.05
N MET A 10 -25.50 -32.02 33.94
CA MET A 10 -26.26 -31.31 35.00
C MET A 10 -25.52 -30.52 36.12
N GLY A 11 -25.77 -29.21 36.17
CA GLY A 11 -26.42 -28.66 37.37
C GLY A 11 -25.98 -27.32 37.99
N LYS A 12 -26.33 -26.20 37.32
CA LYS A 12 -26.68 -24.87 37.89
C LYS A 12 -25.70 -24.06 38.78
N ILE A 13 -25.45 -22.84 38.29
CA ILE A 13 -25.34 -21.53 38.96
C ILE A 13 -24.04 -21.23 39.72
N THR A 14 -23.41 -20.13 39.28
CA THR A 14 -22.16 -19.56 39.79
C THR A 14 -22.44 -18.45 40.81
N PHE A 15 -21.54 -18.23 41.78
CA PHE A 15 -21.50 -17.02 42.60
C PHE A 15 -20.06 -16.74 43.05
N ALA A 16 -19.74 -15.46 43.30
CA ALA A 16 -18.38 -14.94 43.10
C ALA A 16 -17.49 -14.76 44.37
N ILE A 17 -16.50 -13.87 44.24
CA ILE A 17 -15.74 -13.10 45.25
C ILE A 17 -14.64 -13.82 46.08
N ARG A 18 -13.36 -13.45 45.87
CA ARG A 18 -12.54 -12.56 46.77
C ARG A 18 -11.01 -12.66 46.53
N TYR A 19 -10.40 -11.51 46.20
CA TYR A 19 -8.97 -11.23 46.42
C TYR A 19 -8.75 -10.41 47.71
N PHE A 20 -7.59 -10.57 48.36
CA PHE A 20 -7.11 -9.65 49.42
C PHE A 20 -5.63 -9.91 49.79
N LEU A 21 -4.72 -8.97 49.52
CA LEU A 21 -3.44 -8.78 50.24
C LEU A 21 -2.82 -7.41 49.91
N LEU A 22 -1.63 -7.08 50.46
CA LEU A 22 -1.36 -5.73 50.97
C LEU A 22 0.10 -5.23 50.83
N LYS A 23 0.27 -4.01 50.30
CA LYS A 23 1.23 -2.93 50.69
C LYS A 23 2.77 -3.13 50.74
N ASP A 24 3.49 -2.15 50.17
CA ASP A 24 4.39 -1.12 50.78
C ASP A 24 5.66 -0.86 49.91
N PHE A 25 6.35 0.30 49.83
CA PHE A 25 6.11 1.72 50.22
C PHE A 25 7.38 2.60 49.90
N CYS A 26 7.37 3.53 48.91
CA CYS A 26 8.41 4.59 48.71
C CYS A 26 8.10 5.55 47.50
N LEU A 27 8.98 6.49 47.13
CA LEU A 27 8.98 7.93 47.54
C LEU A 27 9.95 8.79 46.69
N PHE A 28 9.62 10.08 46.40
CA PHE A 28 10.33 11.06 45.50
C PHE A 28 10.22 10.71 43.99
N LEU A 29 10.11 11.64 43.02
CA LEU A 29 10.03 13.12 42.98
C LEU A 29 8.81 13.54 42.07
N ALA A 30 8.66 14.58 41.23
CA ALA A 30 9.45 15.78 40.87
C ALA A 30 8.66 17.11 40.91
N ILE A 31 8.65 17.94 39.84
CA ILE A 31 8.54 19.42 39.91
C ILE A 31 7.80 20.07 38.72
N PHE A 32 6.83 20.97 39.03
CA PHE A 32 6.31 22.18 38.32
C PHE A 32 6.05 22.18 36.79
N LEU A 33 4.91 22.65 36.24
CA LEU A 33 4.04 23.83 36.50
C LEU A 33 4.57 25.18 35.97
N THR A 34 4.02 25.67 34.86
CA THR A 34 4.08 27.08 34.42
C THR A 34 2.71 27.75 34.48
N LEU A 35 2.57 28.74 35.36
CA LEU A 35 1.39 29.61 35.49
C LEU A 35 1.36 30.70 34.40
N SER A 36 0.16 31.22 34.12
CA SER A 36 -0.02 32.66 33.95
C SER A 36 -1.11 33.22 34.87
N PHE A 37 -0.88 34.44 35.36
CA PHE A 37 -1.73 35.19 36.30
C PHE A 37 -2.86 35.92 35.52
N SER A 38 -3.94 36.50 36.05
CA SER A 38 -4.33 36.97 37.41
C SER A 38 -5.86 37.25 37.40
N THR A 39 -6.63 37.50 38.48
CA THR A 39 -6.35 38.26 39.71
C THR A 39 -7.42 38.04 40.82
N ASN A 40 -7.00 38.11 42.09
CA ASN A 40 -7.77 38.63 43.25
C ASN A 40 -8.94 37.86 43.93
N ASN A 41 -8.55 36.92 44.80
CA ASN A 41 -8.79 36.96 46.27
C ASN A 41 -10.21 37.23 46.84
N ASN A 42 -10.83 36.20 47.47
CA ASN A 42 -10.85 36.03 48.95
C ASN A 42 -11.52 34.70 49.38
N LEU A 43 -10.91 33.99 50.34
CA LEU A 43 -11.49 32.83 51.01
C LEU A 43 -12.07 33.21 52.38
N THR A 44 -13.35 32.90 52.63
CA THR A 44 -13.95 32.88 53.98
C THR A 44 -14.91 31.70 54.11
N SER A 45 -14.81 30.97 55.24
CA SER A 45 -15.52 29.71 55.48
C SER A 45 -16.92 29.88 56.07
N HIS A 46 -17.69 28.77 56.02
CA HIS A 46 -19.11 28.60 56.38
C HIS A 46 -20.05 29.12 55.27
N SER A 47 -21.10 28.39 54.86
CA SER A 47 -21.82 27.31 55.58
C SER A 47 -22.12 26.11 54.68
N ILE A 48 -22.66 25.03 55.25
CA ILE A 48 -23.46 24.07 54.47
C ILE A 48 -24.75 24.81 54.09
N ASN A 49 -24.96 25.03 52.79
CA ASN A 49 -26.31 25.03 52.24
C ASN A 49 -26.58 23.58 51.83
N VAL A 50 -27.73 23.06 52.22
CA VAL A 50 -28.41 22.06 51.40
C VAL A 50 -28.95 22.87 50.23
N TYR A 51 -28.65 22.44 49.00
CA TYR A 51 -29.44 22.88 47.86
C TYR A 51 -30.77 22.16 48.01
N THR A 52 -31.83 22.94 48.12
CA THR A 52 -33.17 22.47 47.79
C THR A 52 -33.27 22.68 46.28
N VAL A 53 -33.55 21.61 45.55
CA VAL A 53 -33.93 21.72 44.15
C VAL A 53 -35.41 22.17 44.13
N ASP A 54 -35.85 22.61 42.96
CA ASP A 54 -37.01 23.44 42.65
C ASP A 54 -37.06 23.36 41.12
N THR A 55 -37.43 22.19 40.57
CA THR A 55 -37.18 21.79 39.16
C THR A 55 -37.94 22.67 38.17
N ASP A 56 -39.28 22.63 38.16
CA ASP A 56 -40.13 23.51 37.34
C ASP A 56 -39.93 25.01 37.64
N GLY A 57 -39.58 25.33 38.89
CA GLY A 57 -39.36 26.68 39.41
C GLY A 57 -40.62 27.45 39.83
N ASP A 58 -41.75 26.79 40.09
CA ASP A 58 -42.96 27.38 40.70
C ASP A 58 -42.66 28.02 42.08
N GLY A 59 -41.79 27.38 42.86
CA GLY A 59 -41.39 27.79 44.21
C GLY A 59 -42.03 27.01 45.38
N VAL A 60 -42.60 25.83 45.11
CA VAL A 60 -42.62 24.67 46.02
C VAL A 60 -41.18 24.11 46.07
N LEU A 61 -40.92 22.80 46.12
CA LEU A 61 -39.61 22.15 46.22
C LEU A 61 -39.82 20.64 46.09
N ASP A 62 -39.12 19.94 45.20
CA ASP A 62 -39.28 18.51 44.88
C ASP A 62 -39.52 17.60 46.11
N SER A 63 -38.70 17.74 47.15
CA SER A 63 -38.87 17.04 48.45
C SER A 63 -40.19 17.28 49.24
N ILE A 64 -41.16 17.99 48.67
CA ILE A 64 -42.49 18.37 49.18
C ILE A 64 -43.56 18.21 48.09
N ASP A 65 -43.16 18.16 46.82
CA ASP A 65 -44.03 18.13 45.65
C ASP A 65 -44.69 16.76 45.41
N ILE A 66 -45.49 16.70 44.34
CA ILE A 66 -46.08 15.47 43.78
C ILE A 66 -46.17 15.50 42.23
N ASP A 67 -45.50 16.47 41.58
CA ASP A 67 -45.61 16.91 40.18
C ASP A 67 -44.36 17.81 39.94
N ASP A 68 -43.16 17.20 39.92
CA ASP A 68 -41.85 17.89 40.07
C ASP A 68 -41.49 18.77 38.85
N ASP A 69 -41.96 18.40 37.67
CA ASP A 69 -41.82 19.04 36.34
C ASP A 69 -42.98 20.01 35.99
N ASN A 70 -44.16 19.81 36.59
CA ASN A 70 -45.39 20.58 36.38
C ASN A 70 -46.03 20.35 35.00
N ASP A 71 -45.92 19.19 34.37
CA ASP A 71 -46.83 18.79 33.28
C ASP A 71 -48.29 18.78 33.84
N GLY A 72 -48.54 18.01 34.90
CA GLY A 72 -49.85 17.78 35.49
C GLY A 72 -50.29 16.30 35.66
N ILE A 73 -49.48 15.31 35.30
CA ILE A 73 -49.53 13.92 35.78
C ILE A 73 -49.09 13.97 37.27
N ILE A 74 -48.37 13.02 37.88
CA ILE A 74 -47.99 13.05 39.32
C ILE A 74 -47.01 11.91 39.69
N ASP A 75 -45.71 12.22 39.88
CA ASP A 75 -44.48 11.37 39.99
C ASP A 75 -44.57 9.87 40.42
N SER A 76 -45.63 9.52 41.14
CA SER A 76 -46.15 8.16 41.34
C SER A 76 -46.92 7.54 40.15
N LYS A 77 -46.82 8.05 38.91
CA LYS A 77 -47.48 7.53 37.69
C LYS A 77 -46.50 7.08 36.62
N GLU A 78 -45.59 7.96 36.33
CA GLU A 78 -44.30 7.89 35.68
C GLU A 78 -43.44 6.77 36.30
N ASP A 79 -43.35 6.69 37.64
CA ASP A 79 -42.71 5.56 38.33
C ASP A 79 -43.47 4.24 38.13
N LYS A 80 -42.97 3.42 37.18
CA LYS A 80 -43.38 2.03 36.92
C LYS A 80 -43.12 1.11 38.14
N ASN A 81 -42.40 1.59 39.18
CA ASN A 81 -42.22 1.03 40.54
C ASN A 81 -41.71 -0.42 40.53
N VAL A 82 -40.67 -0.65 39.72
CA VAL A 82 -40.07 -1.97 39.43
C VAL A 82 -39.40 -2.58 40.67
N ASP A 83 -38.84 -1.73 41.55
CA ASP A 83 -38.20 -2.09 42.81
C ASP A 83 -39.22 -2.51 43.90
N GLY A 84 -40.40 -1.84 43.94
CA GLY A 84 -41.51 -2.17 44.81
C GLY A 84 -41.48 -1.57 46.22
N ASP A 85 -40.81 -0.42 46.44
CA ASP A 85 -40.80 0.29 47.72
C ASP A 85 -41.65 1.58 47.83
N ASP A 86 -42.32 1.98 46.74
CA ASP A 86 -43.26 3.11 46.61
C ASP A 86 -42.59 4.52 46.75
N ASP A 87 -41.39 4.73 46.20
CA ASP A 87 -40.59 5.99 46.25
C ASP A 87 -39.86 6.22 44.90
N HIS A 88 -40.41 7.13 44.08
CA HIS A 88 -39.91 7.45 42.72
C HIS A 88 -38.42 7.83 42.70
N THR A 89 -37.85 8.34 43.81
CA THR A 89 -36.43 8.77 43.87
C THR A 89 -35.44 7.59 43.90
N THR A 90 -35.91 6.34 43.79
CA THR A 90 -35.12 5.13 44.05
C THR A 90 -35.21 4.09 42.94
N SER A 91 -34.41 4.32 41.88
CA SER A 91 -34.47 3.57 40.61
C SER A 91 -35.75 3.93 39.84
N PRO A 92 -35.88 5.21 39.44
CA PRO A 92 -37.05 5.67 38.68
C PRO A 92 -37.11 4.99 37.32
N THR A 93 -38.22 5.23 36.62
CA THR A 93 -38.28 5.11 35.17
C THR A 93 -37.44 6.22 34.52
N ASP A 94 -36.98 5.94 33.31
CA ASP A 94 -36.12 6.72 32.43
C ASP A 94 -36.49 6.07 31.08
N THR A 95 -37.53 6.59 30.40
CA THR A 95 -38.26 5.85 29.33
C THR A 95 -37.52 5.93 28.00
N ASP A 96 -37.37 7.10 27.38
CA ASP A 96 -36.50 7.29 26.20
C ASP A 96 -35.01 6.98 26.47
N GLY A 97 -34.61 7.05 27.75
CA GLY A 97 -33.27 6.74 28.22
C GLY A 97 -32.25 7.89 28.12
N ASP A 98 -32.68 9.14 27.91
CA ASP A 98 -31.79 10.31 27.85
C ASP A 98 -30.92 10.42 29.12
N GLY A 99 -31.51 10.07 30.27
CA GLY A 99 -30.98 10.30 31.61
C GLY A 99 -31.71 11.38 32.42
N VAL A 100 -32.81 11.93 31.90
CA VAL A 100 -33.89 12.57 32.67
C VAL A 100 -34.92 11.49 33.01
N PRO A 101 -35.19 11.22 34.30
CA PRO A 101 -36.30 10.35 34.69
C PRO A 101 -37.65 10.95 34.33
N ASP A 102 -38.60 10.14 33.83
CA ASP A 102 -39.98 10.51 33.44
C ASP A 102 -40.64 11.54 34.39
N TYR A 103 -40.45 11.38 35.71
CA TYR A 103 -41.02 12.26 36.74
C TYR A 103 -40.33 13.64 36.91
N LEU A 104 -39.40 13.97 36.03
CA LEU A 104 -38.68 15.25 35.91
C LEU A 104 -38.70 15.77 34.47
N ASP A 105 -39.46 15.08 33.62
CA ASP A 105 -39.57 15.29 32.18
C ASP A 105 -40.84 16.08 31.83
N ILE A 106 -40.99 16.48 30.57
CA ILE A 106 -42.23 17.03 30.02
C ILE A 106 -42.60 16.42 28.65
N ASP A 107 -41.80 15.45 28.20
CA ASP A 107 -41.72 14.87 26.84
C ASP A 107 -41.08 13.47 27.00
N SER A 108 -41.74 12.57 27.76
CA SER A 108 -41.14 11.36 28.38
C SER A 108 -40.76 10.23 27.43
N ASP A 109 -41.32 10.23 26.22
CA ASP A 109 -40.93 9.45 25.04
C ASP A 109 -40.11 10.27 24.03
N ASN A 110 -40.00 11.60 24.22
CA ASN A 110 -39.13 12.52 23.47
C ASN A 110 -39.53 12.67 21.99
N ASP A 111 -40.80 12.38 21.67
CA ASP A 111 -41.45 12.60 20.36
C ASP A 111 -41.57 14.09 20.00
N GLY A 112 -41.35 14.99 20.98
CA GLY A 112 -41.41 16.43 20.78
C GLY A 112 -42.79 17.03 20.95
N VAL A 113 -43.82 16.24 21.21
CA VAL A 113 -45.12 16.68 21.73
C VAL A 113 -44.91 17.00 23.23
N LEU A 114 -45.83 16.72 24.18
CA LEU A 114 -45.62 17.06 25.60
C LEU A 114 -46.65 16.35 26.51
N ASP A 115 -46.25 15.40 27.37
CA ASP A 115 -47.03 14.50 28.28
C ASP A 115 -48.44 14.95 28.73
N ASN A 116 -48.56 16.25 28.95
CA ASN A 116 -49.81 16.91 29.28
C ASN A 116 -50.88 16.87 28.17
N LEU A 117 -50.50 16.65 26.91
CA LEU A 117 -51.33 16.84 25.72
C LEU A 117 -51.93 15.51 25.24
N GLU A 118 -51.11 14.58 24.78
CA GLU A 118 -51.44 13.17 24.46
C GLU A 118 -52.03 12.47 25.70
N GLY A 119 -51.34 12.57 26.85
CA GLY A 119 -51.77 12.03 28.14
C GLY A 119 -53.15 12.54 28.60
N GLN A 120 -53.69 13.59 27.97
CA GLN A 120 -55.06 14.06 28.12
C GLN A 120 -55.91 13.94 26.85
N ASN A 121 -56.55 12.79 26.65
CA ASN A 121 -57.68 12.55 25.73
C ASN A 121 -58.31 13.85 25.16
N PHE A 122 -57.95 14.16 23.91
CA PHE A 122 -58.18 15.44 23.21
C PHE A 122 -59.59 16.00 23.41
N HIS A 123 -60.59 15.13 23.39
CA HIS A 123 -62.00 15.42 23.64
C HIS A 123 -62.30 16.18 24.94
N THR A 124 -61.40 16.13 25.93
CA THR A 124 -61.55 16.74 27.26
C THR A 124 -60.30 17.46 27.80
N TYR A 125 -59.30 17.70 26.95
CA TYR A 125 -58.03 18.38 27.25
C TYR A 125 -58.20 19.65 28.09
N LYS A 126 -57.29 19.88 29.05
CA LYS A 126 -57.23 21.08 29.89
C LYS A 126 -55.76 21.53 30.06
N PRO A 127 -55.36 22.71 29.55
CA PRO A 127 -54.02 23.23 29.80
C PRO A 127 -53.88 23.76 31.24
N LYS A 128 -52.66 23.66 31.80
CA LYS A 128 -52.29 24.17 33.14
C LYS A 128 -52.73 25.61 33.39
N SER A 129 -53.27 25.89 34.58
CA SER A 129 -53.96 27.17 34.86
C SER A 129 -53.10 28.24 35.55
N GLY A 130 -51.94 27.85 36.08
CA GLY A 130 -51.01 28.69 36.84
C GLY A 130 -51.48 28.97 38.27
N PHE A 131 -52.14 28.00 38.91
CA PHE A 131 -52.72 28.13 40.25
C PHE A 131 -52.67 26.83 41.09
N ASP A 132 -51.65 26.65 41.91
CA ASP A 132 -51.76 25.86 43.15
C ASP A 132 -52.42 26.71 44.27
N THR A 133 -53.48 26.19 44.90
CA THR A 133 -54.16 26.81 46.05
C THR A 133 -53.62 26.41 47.44
N ASP A 134 -52.98 25.25 47.64
CA ASP A 134 -52.51 24.81 48.98
C ASP A 134 -51.04 24.37 49.20
N GLY A 135 -50.20 24.30 48.16
CA GLY A 135 -48.74 24.22 48.28
C GLY A 135 -48.19 22.80 48.09
N ASN A 136 -48.47 22.20 46.93
CA ASN A 136 -48.08 20.85 46.50
C ASN A 136 -47.81 20.74 44.98
N GLY A 137 -47.47 21.85 44.30
CA GLY A 137 -47.14 21.91 42.86
C GLY A 137 -48.34 21.75 41.94
N LEU A 138 -48.89 20.54 41.89
CA LEU A 138 -50.02 20.15 41.04
C LEU A 138 -51.15 21.19 40.97
N ASP A 139 -51.42 21.66 39.75
CA ASP A 139 -52.35 22.76 39.47
C ASP A 139 -53.82 22.44 39.83
N ASP A 140 -54.54 23.45 40.36
CA ASP A 140 -55.98 23.43 40.67
C ASP A 140 -56.88 22.89 39.53
N VAL A 141 -56.40 22.83 38.27
CA VAL A 141 -57.15 22.37 37.08
C VAL A 141 -57.20 20.85 36.92
N TYR A 142 -56.18 20.12 37.38
CA TYR A 142 -56.11 18.66 37.32
C TYR A 142 -56.86 18.03 38.52
N GLU A 143 -56.92 18.73 39.64
CA GLU A 143 -57.61 18.27 40.85
C GLU A 143 -59.14 18.46 40.86
N SER A 144 -59.89 17.51 41.45
CA SER A 144 -61.34 17.73 41.70
C SER A 144 -61.61 18.76 42.79
N PHE A 145 -60.64 18.98 43.70
CA PHE A 145 -60.60 19.99 44.75
C PHE A 145 -59.15 20.16 45.24
N PRO A 146 -58.67 21.38 45.55
CA PRO A 146 -57.34 21.61 46.10
C PRO A 146 -56.95 20.68 47.27
N GLY A 147 -55.78 20.06 47.16
CA GLY A 147 -55.17 19.15 48.13
C GLY A 147 -55.66 17.71 47.98
N ARG A 148 -55.59 17.18 46.75
CA ARG A 148 -56.11 15.88 46.34
C ARG A 148 -55.07 14.85 45.93
N GLY A 149 -54.08 15.23 45.13
CA GLY A 149 -53.23 14.32 44.36
C GLY A 149 -54.09 13.41 43.48
N GLU A 150 -54.72 14.00 42.45
CA GLU A 150 -55.60 13.27 41.52
C GLU A 150 -55.03 13.17 40.09
N GLY A 151 -54.14 14.10 39.67
CA GLY A 151 -53.41 14.09 38.41
C GLY A 151 -54.25 14.25 37.13
N VAL A 152 -53.55 14.35 36.00
CA VAL A 152 -54.02 13.92 34.68
C VAL A 152 -54.43 12.43 34.74
N LYS A 153 -55.33 12.03 33.85
CA LYS A 153 -55.71 10.62 33.66
C LYS A 153 -55.19 10.18 32.30
N VAL A 154 -53.91 9.83 32.27
CA VAL A 154 -53.16 9.23 31.14
C VAL A 154 -54.06 8.34 30.32
N ASN A 155 -54.05 8.53 29.01
CA ASN A 155 -54.86 7.79 28.08
C ASN A 155 -54.14 6.50 27.62
N ASP A 156 -54.90 5.62 26.96
CA ASP A 156 -54.44 4.54 26.10
C ASP A 156 -55.48 4.55 24.96
N ARG A 157 -55.04 4.52 23.69
CA ARG A 157 -55.79 5.08 22.54
C ARG A 157 -56.18 3.97 21.56
N ASP A 158 -55.23 3.12 21.22
CA ASP A 158 -55.34 1.83 20.53
C ASP A 158 -55.91 0.73 21.48
N GLY A 159 -55.30 0.51 22.66
CA GLY A 159 -55.62 -0.48 23.68
C GLY A 159 -54.55 -1.54 24.06
N ASP A 160 -53.27 -1.41 23.71
CA ASP A 160 -52.19 -2.39 24.02
C ASP A 160 -51.95 -2.54 25.55
N GLY A 161 -51.73 -1.42 26.26
CA GLY A 161 -51.15 -1.39 27.60
C GLY A 161 -50.08 -0.31 27.88
N LYS A 162 -49.40 0.26 26.88
CA LYS A 162 -48.71 1.56 26.92
C LYS A 162 -49.75 2.71 27.01
N PRO A 163 -49.35 3.96 27.29
CA PRO A 163 -50.33 5.02 27.51
C PRO A 163 -49.94 6.40 26.92
N ASN A 164 -49.91 6.60 25.60
CA ASN A 164 -49.89 7.88 24.88
C ASN A 164 -48.75 8.91 25.11
N HIS A 165 -47.95 8.83 26.17
CA HIS A 165 -46.87 9.78 26.53
C HIS A 165 -45.60 9.01 26.98
N LEU A 166 -45.55 7.75 26.54
CA LEU A 166 -44.50 6.75 26.77
C LEU A 166 -44.60 5.74 25.60
N ASP A 167 -44.93 6.22 24.39
CA ASP A 167 -45.76 5.51 23.41
C ASP A 167 -45.69 6.19 22.01
N ILE A 168 -44.58 6.01 21.27
CA ILE A 168 -44.25 6.75 20.02
C ILE A 168 -45.15 6.48 18.79
N ASP A 169 -46.08 5.54 18.86
CA ASP A 169 -47.15 5.31 17.87
C ASP A 169 -48.45 5.25 18.67
N THR A 170 -49.10 6.41 18.84
CA THR A 170 -50.19 6.60 19.80
C THR A 170 -51.43 5.80 19.43
N ASP A 171 -51.65 5.48 18.15
CA ASP A 171 -52.86 4.77 17.73
C ASP A 171 -52.72 3.50 16.88
N ASN A 172 -51.49 3.08 16.64
CA ASN A 172 -51.07 1.78 16.16
C ASN A 172 -51.39 1.60 14.67
N ASP A 173 -50.86 2.50 13.84
CA ASP A 173 -50.97 2.45 12.37
C ASP A 173 -49.62 2.26 11.64
N GLY A 174 -48.50 2.40 12.35
CA GLY A 174 -47.14 2.28 11.83
C GLY A 174 -46.36 3.59 11.73
N ILE A 175 -47.02 4.75 11.86
CA ILE A 175 -46.39 6.05 11.60
C ILE A 175 -46.08 6.78 12.93
N PRO A 176 -44.82 7.15 13.23
CA PRO A 176 -44.49 7.72 14.54
C PRO A 176 -45.13 9.08 14.83
N ASP A 177 -45.53 9.30 16.09
CA ASP A 177 -46.19 10.50 16.62
C ASP A 177 -45.41 11.80 16.25
N ASN A 178 -44.08 11.72 16.19
CA ASN A 178 -43.20 12.83 15.78
C ASN A 178 -43.41 13.31 14.34
N VAL A 179 -43.66 12.36 13.42
CA VAL A 179 -43.88 12.59 11.99
C VAL A 179 -45.28 13.18 11.80
N GLU A 180 -46.28 12.51 12.37
CA GLU A 180 -47.69 12.88 12.37
C GLU A 180 -48.02 14.21 13.07
N ALA A 181 -47.31 14.56 14.15
CA ALA A 181 -47.46 15.85 14.83
C ALA A 181 -46.92 17.03 14.00
N GLN A 182 -46.38 16.78 12.80
CA GLN A 182 -45.78 17.76 11.92
C GLN A 182 -46.44 17.72 10.53
N SER A 183 -45.95 18.55 9.60
CA SER A 183 -46.46 18.63 8.22
C SER A 183 -45.30 18.42 7.27
N THR A 184 -45.46 17.58 6.25
CA THR A 184 -44.44 17.11 5.30
C THR A 184 -43.47 18.23 4.84
N SER A 185 -43.95 19.22 4.10
CA SER A 185 -43.21 20.44 3.65
C SER A 185 -42.64 21.36 4.77
N GLY A 186 -42.76 20.95 6.04
CA GLY A 186 -42.27 21.66 7.22
C GLY A 186 -41.70 20.79 8.35
N TYR A 187 -41.46 19.50 8.12
CA TYR A 187 -40.96 18.54 9.10
C TYR A 187 -39.61 18.96 9.72
N VAL A 188 -39.38 18.51 10.95
CA VAL A 188 -38.11 18.68 11.68
C VAL A 188 -37.83 17.38 12.43
N SER A 189 -36.91 16.58 11.90
CA SER A 189 -36.36 15.39 12.57
C SER A 189 -35.61 15.75 13.85
N PRO A 190 -35.56 14.85 14.85
CA PRO A 190 -34.94 15.10 16.15
C PRO A 190 -33.43 15.30 16.00
N ASN A 191 -32.81 16.05 16.91
CA ASN A 191 -31.35 16.20 16.89
C ASN A 191 -30.69 15.43 18.04
N LEU A 192 -29.62 14.66 17.71
CA LEU A 192 -28.80 13.94 18.68
C LEU A 192 -28.24 14.89 19.76
N ASP A 193 -28.87 14.87 20.93
CA ASP A 193 -28.50 15.73 22.04
C ASP A 193 -27.65 14.99 23.08
N SER A 194 -27.34 15.65 24.19
CA SER A 194 -26.70 15.00 25.32
C SER A 194 -27.60 15.06 26.55
N SER A 195 -27.49 14.09 27.46
CA SER A 195 -28.16 14.14 28.78
C SER A 195 -27.85 15.44 29.55
N ALA A 196 -26.79 16.18 29.20
CA ALA A 196 -26.48 17.48 29.81
C ALA A 196 -27.21 18.67 29.16
N THR A 197 -27.80 18.48 27.98
CA THR A 197 -28.73 19.40 27.31
C THR A 197 -30.16 19.04 27.67
N TYR A 198 -30.53 17.76 27.65
CA TYR A 198 -31.86 17.31 28.05
C TYR A 198 -32.19 17.69 29.51
N ILE A 199 -31.28 17.43 30.48
CA ILE A 199 -31.36 17.95 31.87
C ILE A 199 -31.39 19.50 31.96
N LEU A 200 -31.06 20.23 30.88
CA LEU A 200 -31.17 21.70 30.79
C LEU A 200 -32.48 22.16 30.11
N ASN A 201 -33.09 21.32 29.29
CA ASN A 201 -34.34 21.56 28.56
C ASN A 201 -35.57 21.09 29.35
N HIS A 202 -35.39 20.17 30.30
CA HIS A 202 -36.42 19.34 30.94
C HIS A 202 -36.87 18.19 30.04
N GLY A 203 -35.93 17.37 29.55
CA GLY A 203 -36.23 16.17 28.76
C GLY A 203 -36.43 16.42 27.26
N ILE A 204 -37.30 17.37 26.91
CA ILE A 204 -37.55 17.73 25.50
C ILE A 204 -36.29 18.00 24.67
N ASN A 205 -36.24 17.38 23.48
CA ASN A 205 -35.19 17.58 22.47
C ASN A 205 -34.94 19.07 22.17
N SER A 206 -33.67 19.45 21.90
CA SER A 206 -33.37 20.85 21.54
C SER A 206 -33.86 21.30 20.16
N ALA A 207 -34.38 20.37 19.34
CA ALA A 207 -35.23 20.69 18.18
C ALA A 207 -36.56 21.34 18.61
N TYR A 208 -37.26 20.76 19.58
CA TYR A 208 -38.69 21.01 19.86
C TYR A 208 -38.98 22.02 21.00
N ILE A 209 -37.94 22.62 21.60
CA ILE A 209 -37.98 23.54 22.78
C ILE A 209 -39.32 24.27 23.00
N GLY A 210 -40.17 23.66 23.85
CA GLY A 210 -41.47 24.18 24.25
C GLY A 210 -42.68 23.43 23.69
N GLY A 211 -42.46 22.30 23.04
CA GLY A 211 -43.45 21.41 22.43
C GLY A 211 -43.72 21.76 20.96
N LEU A 212 -43.96 20.72 20.17
CA LEU A 212 -44.58 20.79 18.85
C LEU A 212 -45.99 21.43 18.94
N THR A 213 -46.65 21.57 17.81
CA THR A 213 -48.05 21.97 17.77
C THR A 213 -48.73 21.09 16.73
N PRO A 214 -49.21 19.90 17.15
CA PRO A 214 -49.71 18.85 16.27
C PRO A 214 -50.64 19.36 15.17
N VAL A 215 -50.50 18.72 14.00
CA VAL A 215 -51.34 18.95 12.83
C VAL A 215 -52.71 18.30 13.07
N ASN A 216 -53.63 18.57 12.16
CA ASN A 216 -55.05 18.22 12.20
C ASN A 216 -55.60 18.48 10.80
N THR A 217 -55.49 17.50 9.93
CA THR A 217 -55.62 17.65 8.47
C THR A 217 -57.09 17.76 8.06
N ASP A 218 -57.97 16.90 8.57
CA ASP A 218 -59.44 16.99 8.44
C ASP A 218 -60.07 18.36 8.83
N GLY A 219 -59.35 19.11 9.68
CA GLY A 219 -59.81 20.33 10.34
C GLY A 219 -61.14 20.23 11.11
N THR A 220 -61.62 19.04 11.51
CA THR A 220 -63.04 18.82 11.85
C THR A 220 -63.49 19.53 13.14
N PRO A 221 -64.78 19.93 13.24
CA PRO A 221 -65.14 20.96 14.21
C PRO A 221 -65.28 20.45 15.67
N PRO A 222 -64.73 21.18 16.65
CA PRO A 222 -64.11 20.59 17.84
C PRO A 222 -64.96 19.71 18.77
N PRO A 223 -64.31 18.78 19.50
CA PRO A 223 -62.85 18.68 19.67
C PRO A 223 -62.15 17.97 18.50
N ASN A 224 -61.18 18.67 17.90
CA ASN A 224 -60.31 18.20 16.82
C ASN A 224 -59.41 17.09 17.36
N LYS A 225 -59.19 16.07 16.54
CA LYS A 225 -58.33 14.91 16.74
C LYS A 225 -57.02 15.28 16.02
N PRO A 226 -55.87 15.31 16.69
CA PRO A 226 -54.60 15.49 15.99
C PRO A 226 -54.34 14.29 15.08
N ASP A 227 -53.55 14.48 14.03
CA ASP A 227 -53.24 13.44 13.03
C ASP A 227 -52.59 12.23 13.75
N TYR A 228 -51.61 12.48 14.63
CA TYR A 228 -51.02 11.50 15.58
C TYR A 228 -52.00 10.79 16.55
N GLN A 229 -53.30 11.05 16.46
CA GLN A 229 -54.34 10.28 17.15
C GLN A 229 -55.54 9.95 16.23
N ASP A 230 -55.39 9.91 14.90
CA ASP A 230 -56.46 9.72 13.91
C ASP A 230 -56.80 8.25 13.54
N PHE A 231 -56.14 7.55 12.60
CA PHE A 231 -56.53 6.31 11.89
C PHE A 231 -57.05 6.55 10.44
N ASP A 232 -57.27 7.82 10.05
CA ASP A 232 -58.19 8.33 8.99
C ASP A 232 -58.05 9.88 9.05
N SER A 233 -56.86 10.40 8.73
CA SER A 233 -56.37 11.73 9.16
C SER A 233 -56.92 12.94 8.39
N ASP A 234 -57.37 12.75 7.16
CA ASP A 234 -58.02 13.80 6.35
C ASP A 234 -59.59 13.71 6.35
N ASP A 235 -60.16 12.55 6.75
CA ASP A 235 -61.60 12.14 6.72
C ASP A 235 -62.08 11.62 5.31
N ASP A 236 -61.20 11.03 4.48
CA ASP A 236 -61.50 10.44 3.15
C ASP A 236 -62.38 9.17 3.21
N LEU A 237 -61.88 8.03 3.73
CA LEU A 237 -62.45 6.68 3.95
C LEU A 237 -61.40 5.53 3.93
N VAL A 238 -60.19 5.72 3.40
CA VAL A 238 -59.01 4.86 3.60
C VAL A 238 -58.46 5.10 5.04
N PRO A 239 -57.70 4.16 5.64
CA PRO A 239 -57.09 4.38 6.95
C PRO A 239 -55.57 4.62 6.86
N ASP A 240 -55.05 5.62 7.58
CA ASP A 240 -53.63 6.03 7.65
C ASP A 240 -52.58 4.88 7.51
N ASN A 241 -52.79 3.73 8.17
CA ASN A 241 -51.99 2.49 8.03
C ASN A 241 -51.83 2.03 6.55
N ASN A 242 -52.88 2.08 5.74
CA ASN A 242 -52.84 1.73 4.32
C ASN A 242 -51.98 2.76 3.59
N GLU A 243 -52.44 4.02 3.50
CA GLU A 243 -51.77 5.05 2.70
C GLU A 243 -50.31 5.31 3.11
N GLY A 244 -49.98 5.21 4.39
CA GLY A 244 -48.63 5.46 4.90
C GLY A 244 -47.66 4.27 4.82
N ASN A 245 -48.13 3.06 4.50
CA ASN A 245 -47.30 1.84 4.47
C ASN A 245 -47.48 0.99 3.20
N ASP A 246 -48.10 1.55 2.16
CA ASP A 246 -48.34 0.95 0.84
C ASP A 246 -47.32 1.58 -0.12
N PHE A 247 -46.13 0.97 -0.20
CA PHE A 247 -44.98 1.54 -0.92
C PHE A 247 -44.91 1.06 -2.38
N ASN A 248 -45.62 -0.02 -2.72
CA ASN A 248 -45.79 -0.51 -4.09
C ASN A 248 -47.09 -0.01 -4.75
N PHE A 249 -47.94 0.71 -4.01
CA PHE A 249 -49.22 1.26 -4.45
C PHE A 249 -50.29 0.21 -4.87
N ASP A 250 -50.22 -1.04 -4.35
CA ASP A 250 -51.17 -2.11 -4.71
C ASP A 250 -52.52 -2.07 -3.94
N GLY A 251 -52.65 -1.16 -2.97
CA GLY A 251 -53.82 -1.02 -2.10
C GLY A 251 -53.75 -1.86 -0.83
N VAL A 252 -52.66 -2.62 -0.62
CA VAL A 252 -52.41 -3.44 0.56
C VAL A 252 -51.07 -3.06 1.20
N PRO A 253 -51.06 -2.46 2.41
CA PRO A 253 -49.82 -2.05 3.05
C PRO A 253 -48.86 -3.21 3.29
N ASP A 254 -47.60 -3.00 2.90
CA ASP A 254 -46.47 -3.92 3.02
C ASP A 254 -46.18 -4.26 4.49
N GLN A 255 -46.18 -3.22 5.32
CA GLN A 255 -45.95 -3.30 6.76
C GLN A 255 -47.23 -3.69 7.50
N SER A 256 -47.13 -4.49 8.57
CA SER A 256 -48.34 -4.99 9.25
C SER A 256 -48.16 -5.45 10.69
N TYR A 257 -49.00 -4.87 11.56
CA TYR A 257 -49.07 -5.14 12.99
C TYR A 257 -49.03 -6.63 13.41
N THR A 258 -47.97 -7.01 14.11
CA THR A 258 -47.73 -8.37 14.62
C THR A 258 -48.32 -8.61 16.01
N GLY A 259 -48.42 -7.56 16.83
CA GLY A 259 -48.74 -7.60 18.25
C GLY A 259 -47.54 -8.00 19.12
N ILE A 260 -46.34 -7.49 18.79
CA ILE A 260 -45.07 -7.66 19.48
C ILE A 260 -44.33 -6.31 19.42
N ASP A 261 -43.82 -5.85 20.56
CA ASP A 261 -42.87 -4.75 20.66
C ASP A 261 -41.62 -5.27 21.41
N THR A 262 -40.43 -5.10 20.84
CA THR A 262 -39.27 -5.92 21.23
C THR A 262 -38.31 -5.23 22.21
N ASP A 263 -38.00 -3.93 22.05
CA ASP A 263 -37.21 -3.15 23.00
C ASP A 263 -38.07 -2.39 24.02
N GLY A 264 -39.13 -1.70 23.58
CA GLY A 264 -40.23 -1.26 24.43
C GLY A 264 -40.89 0.11 24.16
N ASP A 265 -40.74 0.72 22.98
CA ASP A 265 -40.88 2.18 22.81
C ASP A 265 -42.29 2.73 22.54
N GLY A 266 -42.93 2.31 21.44
CA GLY A 266 -44.29 2.64 21.02
C GLY A 266 -44.74 1.67 19.94
N LEU A 267 -43.96 1.64 18.86
CA LEU A 267 -44.15 0.90 17.62
C LEU A 267 -44.19 -0.64 17.81
N ASP A 268 -44.49 -1.38 16.73
CA ASP A 268 -44.55 -2.85 16.69
C ASP A 268 -43.50 -3.41 15.74
N ASP A 269 -42.96 -4.61 16.06
CA ASP A 269 -42.00 -5.46 15.32
C ASP A 269 -42.33 -5.66 13.80
N GLY A 270 -43.49 -5.18 13.32
CA GLY A 270 -43.96 -5.28 11.93
C GLY A 270 -44.07 -3.96 11.16
N TYR A 271 -43.62 -2.85 11.75
CA TYR A 271 -43.39 -1.56 11.08
C TYR A 271 -41.92 -1.13 11.22
N GLU A 272 -41.31 -1.36 12.41
CA GLU A 272 -39.86 -1.25 12.62
C GLU A 272 -39.07 -1.91 11.47
N GLY A 273 -38.16 -1.15 10.84
CA GLY A 273 -37.44 -1.55 9.62
C GLY A 273 -36.43 -2.69 9.79
N SER A 274 -35.14 -2.38 9.60
CA SER A 274 -34.11 -3.44 9.45
C SER A 274 -33.54 -4.01 10.76
N ASP A 275 -33.65 -3.30 11.89
CA ASP A 275 -33.18 -3.73 13.21
C ASP A 275 -34.26 -3.51 14.28
N ILE A 276 -35.17 -4.49 14.42
CA ILE A 276 -36.32 -4.55 15.36
C ILE A 276 -35.96 -4.58 16.88
N ASN A 277 -34.90 -3.86 17.26
CA ASN A 277 -34.39 -3.64 18.61
C ASN A 277 -33.38 -2.46 18.54
N ASP A 278 -33.68 -1.39 17.80
CA ASP A 278 -32.84 -0.20 17.67
C ASP A 278 -32.63 0.46 19.06
N GLY A 279 -33.72 0.63 19.81
CA GLY A 279 -33.72 1.23 21.13
C GLY A 279 -35.01 1.96 21.50
N PHE A 280 -35.24 3.10 20.85
CA PHE A 280 -36.25 4.15 21.14
C PHE A 280 -36.06 5.26 20.06
N ASP A 281 -36.19 4.96 18.76
CA ASP A 281 -36.08 6.00 17.70
C ASP A 281 -37.44 6.63 17.43
N VAL A 282 -37.62 7.86 17.93
CA VAL A 282 -38.90 8.58 17.96
C VAL A 282 -39.44 8.97 16.57
N ASN A 283 -38.77 8.56 15.50
CA ASN A 283 -39.17 8.73 14.10
C ASN A 283 -38.88 7.48 13.24
N ASP A 284 -38.54 6.32 13.82
CA ASP A 284 -38.23 5.04 13.13
C ASP A 284 -37.56 5.18 11.75
N GLU A 285 -36.33 5.70 11.70
CA GLU A 285 -35.56 6.01 10.48
C GLU A 285 -36.19 7.03 9.47
N ILE A 286 -37.49 7.35 9.54
CA ILE A 286 -38.21 8.37 8.74
C ILE A 286 -37.69 9.78 9.10
N ASN A 287 -36.72 10.27 8.33
CA ASN A 287 -35.97 11.50 8.58
C ASN A 287 -36.35 12.67 7.65
N ASP A 288 -36.91 12.38 6.47
CA ASP A 288 -37.46 13.33 5.48
C ASP A 288 -38.76 12.73 4.87
N PRO A 289 -39.92 12.83 5.56
CA PRO A 289 -41.20 12.19 5.20
C PRO A 289 -41.76 12.53 3.81
N ALA A 290 -41.12 13.41 3.04
CA ALA A 290 -41.46 13.72 1.64
C ALA A 290 -40.74 12.80 0.62
N ASN A 291 -39.97 11.82 1.09
CA ASN A 291 -39.30 10.79 0.29
C ASN A 291 -39.31 9.43 1.02
N ASP A 292 -39.46 9.45 2.35
CA ASP A 292 -39.42 8.25 3.20
C ASP A 292 -40.81 7.60 3.41
N LEU A 293 -41.89 8.17 2.86
CA LEU A 293 -43.30 7.70 2.95
C LEU A 293 -44.03 7.91 1.60
N PRO A 294 -45.15 7.20 1.32
CA PRO A 294 -45.86 7.28 0.04
C PRO A 294 -46.49 8.66 -0.29
N ASP A 295 -46.32 9.11 -1.54
CA ASP A 295 -46.84 10.35 -2.14
C ASP A 295 -47.06 10.06 -3.65
N THR A 296 -48.29 9.70 -4.04
CA THR A 296 -48.59 9.18 -5.40
C THR A 296 -48.63 10.30 -6.45
N ASP A 297 -49.25 11.46 -6.18
CA ASP A 297 -49.26 12.61 -7.11
C ASP A 297 -47.98 13.47 -7.09
N GLY A 298 -47.10 13.26 -6.09
CA GLY A 298 -45.79 13.89 -5.97
C GLY A 298 -45.85 15.38 -5.61
N THR A 299 -46.69 15.78 -4.64
CA THR A 299 -46.94 17.21 -4.33
C THR A 299 -46.06 17.84 -3.22
N GLU A 300 -46.62 18.02 -2.02
CA GLU A 300 -45.95 18.66 -0.84
C GLU A 300 -46.48 18.09 0.50
N ASP A 301 -47.37 17.08 0.46
CA ASP A 301 -47.87 16.25 1.57
C ASP A 301 -48.03 14.80 1.04
N VAL A 302 -48.08 13.83 1.94
CA VAL A 302 -48.12 12.37 1.69
C VAL A 302 -49.54 11.84 1.64
N ASN A 303 -49.75 10.63 1.09
CA ASN A 303 -51.07 10.05 0.80
C ASN A 303 -52.07 10.21 1.96
N TYR A 304 -51.71 9.77 3.17
CA TYR A 304 -52.55 9.88 4.40
C TYR A 304 -52.86 11.31 4.89
N ARG A 305 -52.51 12.33 4.11
CA ARG A 305 -52.81 13.75 4.35
C ARG A 305 -53.35 14.52 3.14
N ASP A 306 -53.48 13.93 1.95
CA ASP A 306 -54.31 14.50 0.88
C ASP A 306 -55.61 13.69 0.70
N LEU A 307 -56.44 14.11 -0.26
CA LEU A 307 -57.85 13.70 -0.41
C LEU A 307 -58.18 13.31 -1.86
N ASP A 308 -57.14 13.17 -2.68
CA ASP A 308 -57.10 13.28 -4.16
C ASP A 308 -55.77 12.59 -4.58
N ASP A 309 -55.47 11.41 -3.99
CA ASP A 309 -54.13 10.80 -3.80
C ASP A 309 -53.30 10.69 -5.10
N ASP A 310 -53.95 10.34 -6.21
CA ASP A 310 -53.39 10.17 -7.56
C ASP A 310 -53.20 11.50 -8.33
N GLY A 311 -53.92 12.55 -7.92
CA GLY A 311 -53.97 13.84 -8.58
C GLY A 311 -54.83 13.98 -9.86
N ASP A 312 -55.72 13.03 -10.27
CA ASP A 312 -56.69 13.24 -11.38
C ASP A 312 -57.51 14.52 -11.14
N GLY A 313 -57.93 14.70 -9.89
CA GLY A 313 -58.86 15.74 -9.46
C GLY A 313 -60.28 15.24 -9.21
N ILE A 314 -60.44 14.00 -8.71
CA ILE A 314 -61.66 13.44 -8.14
C ILE A 314 -61.36 12.99 -6.70
N ASP A 315 -61.91 13.72 -5.72
CA ASP A 315 -61.72 13.41 -4.29
C ASP A 315 -61.92 11.89 -4.00
N THR A 316 -60.89 11.14 -3.53
CA THR A 316 -60.82 9.67 -3.32
C THR A 316 -62.15 8.98 -2.90
N PRO A 317 -62.90 9.50 -1.90
CA PRO A 317 -64.23 8.98 -1.52
C PRO A 317 -65.39 9.08 -2.55
N ASP A 318 -65.24 9.78 -3.67
CA ASP A 318 -66.21 9.78 -4.80
C ASP A 318 -65.85 8.69 -5.85
N GLU A 319 -64.76 7.93 -5.65
CA GLU A 319 -64.15 6.95 -6.58
C GLU A 319 -64.59 5.49 -6.35
N ASP A 320 -65.30 5.20 -5.25
CA ASP A 320 -66.05 3.96 -4.94
C ASP A 320 -66.96 3.51 -6.13
N ALA A 321 -66.37 2.92 -7.17
CA ALA A 321 -66.95 2.70 -8.49
C ALA A 321 -68.10 1.69 -8.44
N ASN A 322 -68.00 0.68 -7.57
CA ASN A 322 -69.05 -0.30 -7.33
C ASN A 322 -70.18 0.23 -6.41
N ASN A 323 -69.93 1.32 -5.67
CA ASN A 323 -70.85 1.98 -4.74
C ASN A 323 -71.21 1.12 -3.50
N ASP A 324 -70.23 0.50 -2.84
CA ASP A 324 -70.41 -0.16 -1.53
C ASP A 324 -69.62 0.43 -0.34
N GLY A 325 -68.68 1.34 -0.60
CA GLY A 325 -68.10 2.31 0.34
C GLY A 325 -66.79 1.85 0.98
N ASP A 326 -65.84 1.46 0.13
CA ASP A 326 -64.58 0.77 0.40
C ASP A 326 -63.75 0.94 -0.90
N PRO A 327 -62.96 2.02 -1.09
CA PRO A 327 -62.33 2.34 -2.39
C PRO A 327 -61.17 1.41 -2.75
N THR A 328 -60.44 0.89 -1.75
CA THR A 328 -59.22 0.05 -1.84
C THR A 328 -59.40 -1.36 -2.45
N ASN A 329 -60.42 -1.56 -3.29
CA ASN A 329 -60.70 -2.83 -3.98
C ASN A 329 -61.56 -2.66 -5.26
N ASP A 330 -61.79 -1.42 -5.72
CA ASP A 330 -62.26 -1.19 -7.08
C ASP A 330 -61.04 -0.88 -7.96
N ASP A 331 -60.85 -1.71 -8.99
CA ASP A 331 -60.01 -1.45 -10.16
C ASP A 331 -60.95 -1.46 -11.39
N THR A 332 -60.74 -0.57 -12.37
CA THR A 332 -61.71 -0.32 -13.44
C THR A 332 -61.32 -0.87 -14.83
N ASP A 333 -60.03 -1.02 -15.15
CA ASP A 333 -59.54 -1.63 -16.41
C ASP A 333 -58.72 -2.92 -16.24
N ASN A 334 -58.15 -3.15 -15.05
CA ASN A 334 -57.61 -4.42 -14.50
C ASN A 334 -56.12 -4.66 -14.82
N ASP A 335 -55.29 -3.64 -14.61
CA ASP A 335 -53.82 -3.70 -14.48
C ASP A 335 -53.41 -4.40 -13.16
N GLY A 336 -53.84 -3.88 -12.01
CA GLY A 336 -53.39 -4.27 -10.67
C GLY A 336 -53.62 -3.16 -9.63
N THR A 337 -53.47 -1.90 -10.03
CA THR A 337 -53.57 -0.71 -9.18
C THR A 337 -55.03 -0.40 -8.80
N PRO A 338 -55.33 0.03 -7.56
CA PRO A 338 -56.66 0.51 -7.20
C PRO A 338 -57.03 1.83 -7.90
N ASP A 339 -58.32 2.03 -8.18
CA ASP A 339 -58.91 3.25 -8.81
C ASP A 339 -58.53 4.58 -8.11
N TYR A 340 -57.94 4.57 -6.91
CA TYR A 340 -57.51 5.77 -6.14
C TYR A 340 -55.99 6.03 -6.10
N LEU A 341 -55.19 5.11 -6.65
CA LEU A 341 -53.75 5.24 -6.84
C LEU A 341 -53.39 5.25 -8.34
N ASP A 342 -54.36 4.97 -9.21
CA ASP A 342 -54.27 4.86 -10.66
C ASP A 342 -54.56 6.21 -11.36
N VAL A 343 -53.48 6.90 -11.72
CA VAL A 343 -53.48 8.21 -12.43
C VAL A 343 -54.02 8.12 -13.87
N ASP A 344 -54.16 6.91 -14.42
CA ASP A 344 -54.42 6.62 -15.83
C ASP A 344 -55.91 6.33 -16.09
N ASN A 345 -56.40 5.19 -15.54
CA ASN A 345 -57.72 4.49 -15.51
C ASN A 345 -58.66 4.56 -16.73
N THR A 346 -58.37 5.47 -17.64
CA THR A 346 -59.28 6.06 -18.62
C THR A 346 -58.74 5.93 -20.04
N LEU A 347 -57.50 5.48 -20.19
CA LEU A 347 -56.77 5.43 -21.45
C LEU A 347 -56.77 4.00 -22.02
N GLY A 348 -56.21 3.02 -21.32
CA GLY A 348 -56.08 1.62 -21.74
C GLY A 348 -54.80 0.98 -21.16
N PRO A 349 -54.50 -0.29 -21.48
CA PRO A 349 -53.22 -0.88 -21.10
C PRO A 349 -52.04 -0.07 -21.66
N ASP A 350 -51.01 -0.05 -20.84
CA ASP A 350 -49.70 0.59 -20.96
C ASP A 350 -48.75 -0.53 -20.52
N THR A 351 -47.83 -0.97 -21.38
CA THR A 351 -47.14 -2.25 -21.14
C THR A 351 -45.81 -2.03 -20.42
N ASP A 352 -45.01 -1.06 -20.85
CA ASP A 352 -43.80 -0.59 -20.16
C ASP A 352 -44.07 0.40 -18.99
N GLY A 353 -45.26 0.98 -18.94
CA GLY A 353 -45.68 1.95 -17.93
C GLY A 353 -45.19 3.39 -18.15
N ASP A 354 -44.81 3.79 -19.37
CA ASP A 354 -44.29 5.16 -19.63
C ASP A 354 -45.36 6.28 -19.60
N GLY A 355 -46.65 5.92 -19.60
CA GLY A 355 -47.81 6.81 -19.69
C GLY A 355 -48.36 7.03 -21.10
N VAL A 356 -48.06 6.17 -22.09
CA VAL A 356 -48.45 6.28 -23.51
C VAL A 356 -49.12 5.00 -24.06
N PRO A 357 -50.33 4.65 -23.59
CA PRO A 357 -50.98 3.35 -23.82
C PRO A 357 -50.88 2.74 -25.23
N ASP A 358 -50.49 1.45 -25.31
CA ASP A 358 -50.14 0.64 -26.50
C ASP A 358 -51.10 0.77 -27.71
N SER A 359 -52.35 1.15 -27.46
CA SER A 359 -53.30 1.55 -28.51
C SER A 359 -52.89 2.81 -29.31
N THR A 360 -51.80 3.46 -28.93
CA THR A 360 -51.34 4.77 -29.40
C THR A 360 -49.84 4.91 -29.60
N ASP A 361 -49.05 3.94 -29.15
CA ASP A 361 -47.61 4.02 -29.12
C ASP A 361 -46.92 3.67 -30.45
N LEU A 362 -45.61 3.48 -30.41
CA LEU A 362 -44.69 3.13 -31.48
C LEU A 362 -43.59 2.13 -31.05
N ASP A 363 -43.48 1.82 -29.75
CA ASP A 363 -42.39 1.13 -29.03
C ASP A 363 -43.02 0.50 -27.75
N ASP A 364 -44.06 -0.33 -27.92
CA ASP A 364 -45.02 -0.76 -26.87
C ASP A 364 -44.38 -1.34 -25.57
N ASP A 365 -43.12 -1.80 -25.60
CA ASP A 365 -42.28 -2.32 -24.50
C ASP A 365 -40.97 -1.54 -24.25
N ASN A 366 -40.74 -0.45 -24.99
CA ASN A 366 -39.61 0.50 -24.86
C ASN A 366 -38.19 -0.06 -25.13
N ASP A 367 -38.07 -1.29 -25.63
CA ASP A 367 -36.81 -1.92 -26.04
C ASP A 367 -36.05 -1.10 -27.10
N GLY A 368 -36.78 -0.29 -27.87
CA GLY A 368 -36.29 0.64 -28.89
C GLY A 368 -36.39 0.16 -30.33
N ILE A 369 -36.89 -1.05 -30.59
CA ILE A 369 -36.93 -1.68 -31.92
C ILE A 369 -38.10 -1.18 -32.78
N LEU A 370 -39.18 -0.69 -32.15
CA LEU A 370 -40.46 -0.22 -32.72
C LEU A 370 -41.35 -1.31 -33.34
N ASP A 371 -42.57 -1.53 -32.80
CA ASP A 371 -43.60 -2.54 -33.18
C ASP A 371 -43.79 -2.82 -34.70
N SER A 372 -43.45 -1.83 -35.52
CA SER A 372 -43.49 -1.85 -36.98
C SER A 372 -42.29 -2.54 -37.64
N VAL A 373 -41.31 -2.97 -36.84
CA VAL A 373 -40.15 -3.78 -37.16
C VAL A 373 -40.42 -5.25 -36.80
N GLU A 374 -40.88 -5.57 -35.59
CA GLU A 374 -41.13 -6.96 -35.14
C GLU A 374 -42.46 -7.56 -35.64
N ASP A 375 -43.56 -6.82 -35.85
CA ASP A 375 -44.49 -7.17 -36.94
C ASP A 375 -44.12 -6.40 -38.22
N PRO A 376 -43.29 -6.99 -39.11
CA PRO A 376 -43.06 -6.47 -40.46
C PRO A 376 -44.28 -6.66 -41.38
N ASN A 377 -45.48 -6.71 -40.78
CA ASN A 377 -46.81 -6.79 -41.35
C ASN A 377 -46.91 -8.03 -42.22
N LEU A 378 -46.83 -9.21 -41.58
CA LEU A 378 -46.86 -10.53 -42.24
C LEU A 378 -48.29 -10.96 -42.66
N ASP A 379 -49.36 -10.38 -42.10
CA ASP A 379 -50.76 -10.53 -42.57
C ASP A 379 -51.12 -9.69 -43.82
N LYS A 380 -50.97 -8.35 -43.76
CA LYS A 380 -51.54 -7.29 -44.64
C LYS A 380 -52.88 -6.64 -44.20
N ASP A 381 -53.02 -6.18 -42.96
CA ASP A 381 -53.95 -5.10 -42.59
C ASP A 381 -53.32 -3.77 -42.08
N ASP A 382 -52.01 -3.73 -41.79
CA ASP A 382 -51.25 -2.53 -41.39
C ASP A 382 -51.57 -2.06 -39.93
N ASP A 383 -51.53 -2.98 -38.94
CA ASP A 383 -52.13 -2.86 -37.57
C ASP A 383 -51.49 -3.92 -36.61
N PRO A 384 -50.36 -3.65 -35.90
CA PRO A 384 -49.53 -4.66 -35.18
C PRO A 384 -50.30 -5.52 -34.18
N LEU A 385 -51.15 -4.88 -33.38
CA LEU A 385 -52.10 -5.44 -32.40
C LEU A 385 -53.12 -6.46 -32.97
N THR A 386 -52.96 -7.00 -34.18
CA THR A 386 -53.88 -7.96 -34.82
C THR A 386 -53.23 -9.11 -35.62
N ASP A 387 -53.14 -10.29 -35.00
CA ASP A 387 -52.42 -11.48 -35.52
C ASP A 387 -50.88 -11.19 -35.54
N PRO A 388 -50.28 -10.67 -34.42
CA PRO A 388 -48.89 -10.21 -34.32
C PRO A 388 -47.86 -11.34 -34.52
N LEU A 389 -46.56 -10.98 -34.46
CA LEU A 389 -45.49 -11.97 -34.29
C LEU A 389 -45.46 -12.49 -32.83
N ASP A 390 -44.75 -13.59 -32.65
CA ASP A 390 -44.82 -14.63 -31.60
C ASP A 390 -43.76 -15.63 -32.14
N THR A 391 -42.50 -15.47 -31.70
CA THR A 391 -41.32 -16.08 -32.35
C THR A 391 -41.00 -17.44 -31.72
N ASP A 392 -40.83 -17.49 -30.41
CA ASP A 392 -40.60 -18.69 -29.59
C ASP A 392 -41.86 -19.61 -29.51
N ASN A 393 -43.05 -19.00 -29.36
CA ASN A 393 -44.40 -19.52 -29.10
C ASN A 393 -44.83 -19.81 -27.62
N ASP A 394 -44.50 -18.99 -26.63
CA ASP A 394 -45.04 -19.04 -25.26
C ASP A 394 -46.55 -18.64 -25.24
N GLY A 395 -46.87 -17.48 -25.85
CA GLY A 395 -48.11 -16.75 -25.62
C GLY A 395 -48.06 -15.21 -25.61
N LYS A 396 -46.91 -14.55 -25.35
CA LYS A 396 -46.61 -13.14 -25.62
C LYS A 396 -46.33 -12.91 -27.12
N PRO A 397 -46.40 -11.66 -27.59
CA PRO A 397 -45.91 -11.25 -28.90
C PRO A 397 -44.73 -10.28 -28.78
N ASN A 398 -43.71 -10.45 -29.62
CA ASN A 398 -42.43 -9.70 -29.63
C ASN A 398 -42.50 -8.20 -29.27
N HIS A 399 -43.56 -7.48 -29.69
CA HIS A 399 -43.73 -6.05 -29.39
C HIS A 399 -44.25 -5.74 -27.97
N LEU A 400 -44.15 -6.69 -27.04
CA LEU A 400 -44.53 -6.53 -25.62
C LEU A 400 -43.52 -7.26 -24.72
N ASP A 401 -42.30 -7.55 -25.20
CA ASP A 401 -41.59 -8.80 -24.90
C ASP A 401 -40.06 -8.63 -25.03
N ILE A 402 -39.38 -8.32 -23.92
CA ILE A 402 -37.97 -7.88 -23.97
C ILE A 402 -36.93 -8.99 -24.25
N ASP A 403 -37.36 -10.25 -24.33
CA ASP A 403 -36.57 -11.42 -24.76
C ASP A 403 -37.37 -12.12 -25.88
N SER A 404 -37.18 -11.64 -27.12
CA SER A 404 -38.07 -11.96 -28.24
C SER A 404 -37.99 -13.41 -28.72
N ASP A 405 -36.99 -14.21 -28.33
CA ASP A 405 -36.91 -15.63 -28.69
C ASP A 405 -36.59 -16.70 -27.62
N ASP A 406 -36.76 -16.34 -26.32
CA ASP A 406 -36.82 -17.25 -25.14
C ASP A 406 -35.41 -17.78 -24.78
N ASP A 407 -34.44 -16.84 -24.76
CA ASP A 407 -32.98 -17.04 -24.80
C ASP A 407 -32.24 -16.56 -23.53
N GLY A 408 -32.66 -15.43 -22.94
CA GLY A 408 -32.02 -14.84 -21.76
C GLY A 408 -31.00 -13.74 -22.04
N ILE A 409 -31.09 -13.05 -23.18
CA ILE A 409 -30.35 -11.83 -23.50
C ILE A 409 -31.34 -10.77 -24.04
N PRO A 410 -31.48 -9.58 -23.42
CA PRO A 410 -32.53 -8.64 -23.82
C PRO A 410 -32.40 -8.03 -25.23
N ASP A 411 -33.53 -7.84 -25.90
CA ASP A 411 -33.70 -7.30 -27.26
C ASP A 411 -32.95 -5.98 -27.47
N ASN A 412 -32.87 -5.11 -26.46
CA ASN A 412 -32.13 -3.84 -26.52
C ASN A 412 -30.61 -4.03 -26.71
N VAL A 413 -30.05 -5.07 -26.09
CA VAL A 413 -28.62 -5.44 -26.13
C VAL A 413 -28.31 -6.07 -27.47
N GLU A 414 -29.10 -7.09 -27.82
CA GLU A 414 -29.16 -7.82 -29.09
C GLU A 414 -29.29 -6.92 -30.34
N ALA A 415 -30.14 -5.89 -30.27
CA ALA A 415 -30.35 -4.95 -31.37
C ALA A 415 -29.14 -4.04 -31.68
N GLN A 416 -28.06 -4.13 -30.91
CA GLN A 416 -26.93 -3.22 -30.94
C GLN A 416 -25.59 -3.96 -31.16
N THR A 417 -24.48 -3.22 -31.20
CA THR A 417 -23.11 -3.77 -31.33
C THR A 417 -22.32 -3.36 -30.10
N THR A 418 -21.50 -4.24 -29.56
CA THR A 418 -20.72 -4.03 -28.32
C THR A 418 -19.92 -2.71 -28.32
N ASP A 419 -18.98 -2.47 -29.26
CA ASP A 419 -18.25 -1.18 -29.46
C ASP A 419 -19.16 0.06 -29.75
N GLY A 420 -20.47 -0.12 -29.82
CA GLY A 420 -21.44 0.90 -30.21
C GLY A 420 -22.70 1.00 -29.34
N TYR A 421 -22.81 0.24 -28.25
CA TYR A 421 -24.02 0.13 -27.42
C TYR A 421 -24.49 1.50 -26.89
N ILE A 422 -25.81 1.64 -26.77
CA ILE A 422 -26.49 2.78 -26.19
C ILE A 422 -27.57 2.22 -25.27
N ALA A 423 -27.22 2.03 -24.01
CA ALA A 423 -28.18 1.78 -22.94
C ALA A 423 -29.31 2.83 -22.96
N PRO A 424 -30.53 2.47 -22.52
CA PRO A 424 -31.64 3.40 -22.34
C PRO A 424 -31.30 4.54 -21.37
N ASN A 425 -32.20 5.53 -21.25
CA ASN A 425 -32.11 6.51 -20.18
C ASN A 425 -33.47 6.78 -19.53
N ASP A 426 -33.47 7.11 -18.24
CA ASP A 426 -34.64 7.58 -17.50
C ASP A 426 -35.18 8.91 -18.09
N ASP A 427 -36.19 8.79 -18.96
CA ASP A 427 -37.03 9.87 -19.46
C ASP A 427 -38.24 10.06 -18.53
N ASP A 428 -38.82 11.28 -18.47
CA ASP A 428 -40.09 11.49 -17.77
C ASP A 428 -41.27 11.12 -18.69
N ALA A 429 -42.42 10.69 -18.13
CA ALA A 429 -43.68 10.45 -18.86
C ALA A 429 -44.12 11.63 -19.76
N VAL A 430 -43.61 12.84 -19.51
CA VAL A 430 -43.85 14.06 -20.31
C VAL A 430 -42.96 14.12 -21.57
N THR A 431 -41.83 13.41 -21.58
CA THR A 431 -40.88 13.25 -22.68
C THR A 431 -41.26 12.06 -23.55
N TYR A 432 -41.57 10.92 -22.92
CA TYR A 432 -42.23 9.76 -23.52
C TYR A 432 -43.50 10.15 -24.31
N ALA A 433 -44.50 10.76 -23.64
CA ALA A 433 -45.70 11.34 -24.29
C ALA A 433 -45.45 12.57 -25.20
N TYR A 434 -44.18 12.92 -25.47
CA TYR A 434 -43.76 13.89 -26.49
C TYR A 434 -43.02 13.25 -27.67
N ASN A 435 -42.37 12.10 -27.47
CA ASN A 435 -41.74 11.30 -28.51
C ASN A 435 -42.77 10.47 -29.29
N ASP A 436 -43.93 10.21 -28.69
CA ASP A 436 -44.89 9.16 -29.07
C ASP A 436 -44.21 7.78 -28.74
N GLY A 437 -43.93 7.52 -27.44
CA GLY A 437 -43.37 6.27 -26.89
C GLY A 437 -41.86 6.24 -26.73
N ILE A 438 -41.18 6.08 -27.85
CA ILE A 438 -39.72 5.89 -27.99
C ILE A 438 -38.84 6.66 -26.97
N ASN A 439 -38.00 5.96 -26.20
CA ASN A 439 -36.97 6.53 -25.33
C ASN A 439 -36.08 7.59 -26.02
N SER A 440 -35.75 8.70 -25.34
CA SER A 440 -34.94 9.76 -25.96
C SER A 440 -33.45 9.46 -26.17
N ALA A 441 -32.96 8.29 -25.73
CA ALA A 441 -31.69 7.68 -26.15
C ALA A 441 -31.68 7.36 -27.66
N TYR A 442 -32.72 6.69 -28.18
CA TYR A 442 -32.86 6.23 -29.57
C TYR A 442 -34.06 6.86 -30.35
N PRO A 443 -34.17 8.20 -30.47
CA PRO A 443 -35.38 8.93 -30.89
C PRO A 443 -35.67 8.96 -32.41
N ASP A 444 -35.24 7.94 -33.16
CA ASP A 444 -35.66 7.60 -34.52
C ASP A 444 -35.97 6.07 -34.63
N GLY A 445 -35.97 5.34 -33.49
CA GLY A 445 -35.86 3.88 -33.34
C GLY A 445 -34.41 3.38 -33.42
N LEU A 446 -34.13 2.21 -32.84
CA LEU A 446 -32.95 1.39 -33.10
C LEU A 446 -32.96 0.89 -34.55
N THR A 447 -31.98 0.06 -34.91
CA THR A 447 -31.97 -0.64 -36.21
C THR A 447 -31.22 -1.95 -36.01
N PRO A 448 -31.90 -3.02 -35.56
CA PRO A 448 -31.28 -4.23 -35.04
C PRO A 448 -30.15 -4.79 -35.92
N VAL A 449 -29.12 -5.31 -35.26
CA VAL A 449 -27.94 -5.92 -35.90
C VAL A 449 -28.33 -7.27 -36.52
N ASN A 450 -27.52 -7.71 -37.47
CA ASN A 450 -27.54 -9.09 -37.99
C ASN A 450 -26.10 -9.46 -38.29
N THR A 451 -25.50 -10.18 -37.36
CA THR A 451 -24.06 -10.46 -37.30
C THR A 451 -23.62 -11.31 -38.50
N ASP A 452 -24.24 -12.48 -38.70
CA ASP A 452 -23.95 -13.39 -39.83
C ASP A 452 -24.16 -12.74 -41.23
N GLY A 453 -25.22 -11.94 -41.38
CA GLY A 453 -25.66 -11.33 -42.63
C GLY A 453 -26.49 -12.18 -43.61
N ALA A 454 -27.05 -13.33 -43.23
CA ALA A 454 -27.81 -14.26 -44.08
C ALA A 454 -29.23 -14.62 -43.59
N ASP A 455 -29.52 -14.65 -42.28
CA ASP A 455 -30.78 -15.20 -41.73
C ASP A 455 -31.77 -14.13 -41.21
N ASN A 456 -31.99 -13.94 -39.90
CA ASN A 456 -32.97 -13.02 -39.31
C ASN A 456 -32.36 -11.66 -38.90
N LYS A 457 -32.19 -11.45 -37.59
CA LYS A 457 -31.91 -10.25 -36.81
C LYS A 457 -31.60 -10.81 -35.41
N ASP A 458 -30.55 -10.31 -34.76
CA ASP A 458 -29.93 -11.04 -33.63
C ASP A 458 -30.98 -11.35 -32.52
N TYR A 459 -31.72 -10.33 -32.05
CA TYR A 459 -32.93 -10.42 -31.19
C TYR A 459 -34.07 -11.40 -31.56
N ILE A 460 -33.97 -12.14 -32.67
CA ILE A 460 -34.89 -13.22 -33.10
C ILE A 460 -34.13 -14.30 -33.90
N ASP A 461 -32.88 -14.61 -33.51
CA ASP A 461 -32.04 -15.65 -34.11
C ASP A 461 -31.02 -16.24 -33.10
N ILE A 462 -31.48 -17.15 -32.22
CA ILE A 462 -30.79 -18.17 -31.35
C ILE A 462 -29.44 -18.86 -31.82
N ASP A 463 -28.72 -18.29 -32.78
CA ASP A 463 -27.57 -18.80 -33.55
C ASP A 463 -26.98 -17.55 -34.32
N SER A 464 -26.70 -16.43 -33.62
CA SER A 464 -26.60 -15.06 -34.18
C SER A 464 -25.48 -14.81 -35.21
N ASP A 465 -24.28 -15.36 -34.98
CA ASP A 465 -23.15 -15.29 -35.90
C ASP A 465 -23.19 -16.43 -36.96
N ASN A 466 -23.87 -17.54 -36.61
CA ASN A 466 -23.97 -18.84 -37.27
C ASN A 466 -22.82 -19.87 -37.08
N ASP A 467 -22.19 -19.91 -35.90
CA ASP A 467 -21.10 -20.82 -35.51
C ASP A 467 -21.55 -22.31 -35.36
N LEU A 468 -22.70 -22.58 -34.70
CA LEU A 468 -23.32 -23.86 -34.25
C LEU A 468 -23.52 -24.06 -32.72
N VAL A 469 -23.02 -23.18 -31.86
CA VAL A 469 -23.51 -22.95 -30.49
C VAL A 469 -24.83 -22.11 -30.56
N PRO A 470 -25.65 -22.04 -29.50
CA PRO A 470 -26.77 -21.09 -29.41
C PRO A 470 -26.53 -19.99 -28.38
N ASP A 471 -26.91 -18.75 -28.69
CA ASP A 471 -26.63 -17.52 -27.94
C ASP A 471 -26.80 -17.62 -26.41
N ASN A 472 -27.94 -18.12 -25.90
CA ASN A 472 -28.19 -18.51 -24.50
C ASN A 472 -27.03 -19.30 -23.83
N ASN A 473 -26.26 -20.05 -24.60
CA ASN A 473 -25.21 -20.96 -24.14
C ASN A 473 -23.82 -20.30 -24.15
N GLU A 474 -23.68 -19.15 -24.81
CA GLU A 474 -22.50 -18.28 -24.81
C GLU A 474 -22.72 -17.08 -23.88
N GLY A 475 -23.78 -16.31 -24.09
CA GLY A 475 -24.10 -15.09 -23.33
C GLY A 475 -24.44 -15.30 -21.86
N ASN A 476 -24.71 -16.55 -21.43
CA ASN A 476 -25.04 -16.90 -20.05
C ASN A 476 -24.06 -17.92 -19.40
N ASP A 477 -22.92 -18.23 -20.02
CA ASP A 477 -21.86 -19.06 -19.42
C ASP A 477 -20.71 -18.22 -18.84
N PHE A 478 -20.97 -17.60 -17.68
CA PHE A 478 -20.02 -16.76 -16.95
C PHE A 478 -18.87 -17.55 -16.27
N ASN A 479 -18.81 -18.87 -16.44
CA ASN A 479 -17.75 -19.72 -15.86
C ASN A 479 -17.01 -20.58 -16.90
N PHE A 480 -17.42 -20.49 -18.16
CA PHE A 480 -16.82 -21.13 -19.34
C PHE A 480 -16.76 -22.69 -19.28
N ASP A 481 -17.73 -23.36 -18.62
CA ASP A 481 -17.79 -24.85 -18.54
C ASP A 481 -18.61 -25.53 -19.66
N GLY A 482 -19.05 -24.74 -20.65
CA GLY A 482 -19.89 -25.13 -21.78
C GLY A 482 -21.36 -25.27 -21.42
N VAL A 483 -21.78 -24.74 -20.27
CA VAL A 483 -23.12 -24.88 -19.71
C VAL A 483 -23.54 -23.58 -19.04
N PRO A 484 -24.55 -22.86 -19.57
CA PRO A 484 -24.98 -21.60 -18.98
C PRO A 484 -25.41 -21.75 -17.52
N ASP A 485 -24.95 -20.81 -16.69
CA ASP A 485 -25.24 -20.70 -15.26
C ASP A 485 -26.73 -20.37 -15.06
N GLN A 486 -27.24 -19.42 -15.83
CA GLN A 486 -28.66 -19.04 -15.88
C GLN A 486 -29.50 -20.09 -16.64
N ASN A 487 -30.77 -20.24 -16.26
CA ASN A 487 -31.53 -21.46 -16.54
C ASN A 487 -33.06 -21.23 -16.55
N TYR A 488 -33.64 -21.03 -17.73
CA TYR A 488 -35.09 -20.93 -18.00
C TYR A 488 -35.99 -21.84 -17.12
N THR A 489 -36.91 -21.21 -16.39
CA THR A 489 -37.79 -21.85 -15.41
C THR A 489 -39.20 -22.12 -15.93
N GLY A 490 -39.67 -21.34 -16.90
CA GLY A 490 -41.04 -21.19 -17.36
C GLY A 490 -41.92 -20.41 -16.38
N ILE A 491 -41.40 -19.29 -15.86
CA ILE A 491 -42.05 -18.32 -14.96
C ILE A 491 -41.47 -16.93 -15.30
N ASP A 492 -42.34 -15.96 -15.56
CA ASP A 492 -42.07 -14.52 -15.45
C ASP A 492 -42.93 -14.00 -14.28
N THR A 493 -42.47 -12.97 -13.56
CA THR A 493 -43.02 -12.59 -12.24
C THR A 493 -43.66 -11.20 -12.17
N ASP A 494 -43.03 -10.18 -12.74
CA ASP A 494 -43.58 -8.83 -12.95
C ASP A 494 -44.38 -8.74 -14.26
N GLY A 495 -43.81 -9.17 -15.38
CA GLY A 495 -44.53 -9.25 -16.66
C GLY A 495 -43.75 -8.89 -17.93
N ASP A 496 -42.43 -8.70 -17.90
CA ASP A 496 -41.70 -7.94 -18.92
C ASP A 496 -41.25 -8.70 -20.18
N GLY A 497 -41.12 -10.03 -20.07
CA GLY A 497 -40.78 -10.96 -21.15
C GLY A 497 -39.69 -11.93 -20.76
N LEU A 498 -38.77 -11.49 -19.90
CA LEU A 498 -37.66 -12.30 -19.40
C LEU A 498 -38.17 -13.34 -18.38
N ASP A 499 -37.41 -14.42 -18.17
CA ASP A 499 -37.77 -15.49 -17.22
C ASP A 499 -37.01 -15.35 -15.90
N ASP A 500 -37.69 -15.68 -14.77
CA ASP A 500 -37.23 -15.90 -13.37
C ASP A 500 -35.82 -16.57 -13.22
N GLY A 501 -35.29 -17.16 -14.30
CA GLY A 501 -34.02 -17.88 -14.37
C GLY A 501 -32.87 -17.16 -15.11
N TYR A 502 -33.10 -15.97 -15.68
CA TYR A 502 -32.08 -15.07 -16.25
C TYR A 502 -31.95 -13.79 -15.42
N GLU A 503 -33.10 -13.21 -15.03
CA GLU A 503 -33.29 -12.19 -13.99
C GLU A 503 -32.20 -12.21 -12.89
N GLY A 504 -31.49 -11.09 -12.72
CA GLY A 504 -30.26 -11.00 -11.93
C GLY A 504 -30.38 -11.29 -10.43
N SER A 505 -30.86 -10.31 -9.64
CA SER A 505 -30.87 -10.42 -8.16
C SER A 505 -32.09 -9.85 -7.44
N ASP A 506 -32.81 -8.92 -8.07
CA ASP A 506 -34.26 -8.90 -7.95
C ASP A 506 -34.88 -9.89 -8.96
N ILE A 507 -36.21 -10.07 -8.92
CA ILE A 507 -36.97 -10.87 -9.91
C ILE A 507 -38.36 -10.26 -10.18
N ASN A 508 -38.45 -8.94 -10.00
CA ASN A 508 -39.69 -8.15 -9.91
C ASN A 508 -39.34 -6.64 -9.95
N ASP A 509 -38.39 -6.20 -10.79
CA ASP A 509 -37.98 -4.78 -10.80
C ASP A 509 -38.78 -3.90 -11.78
N GLY A 510 -39.48 -4.51 -12.75
CA GLY A 510 -40.50 -3.86 -13.55
C GLY A 510 -40.47 -4.27 -15.02
N PHE A 511 -39.83 -3.42 -15.82
CA PHE A 511 -39.47 -3.62 -17.23
C PHE A 511 -38.08 -2.96 -17.38
N ASP A 512 -37.01 -3.56 -16.82
CA ASP A 512 -35.66 -3.15 -17.21
C ASP A 512 -35.33 -3.76 -18.57
N VAL A 513 -35.59 -2.99 -19.63
CA VAL A 513 -35.36 -3.40 -21.04
C VAL A 513 -33.90 -3.78 -21.37
N ASN A 514 -33.00 -3.80 -20.38
CA ASN A 514 -31.66 -4.35 -20.47
C ASN A 514 -31.23 -5.28 -19.30
N ASP A 515 -32.09 -5.71 -18.35
CA ASP A 515 -31.74 -6.57 -17.17
C ASP A 515 -30.35 -6.30 -16.56
N GLU A 516 -30.16 -5.14 -15.95
CA GLU A 516 -28.87 -4.63 -15.42
C GLU A 516 -27.70 -4.47 -16.45
N ILE A 517 -27.74 -5.04 -17.67
CA ILE A 517 -26.70 -5.02 -18.72
C ILE A 517 -26.53 -3.61 -19.32
N ASN A 518 -25.69 -2.82 -18.68
CA ASN A 518 -25.45 -1.40 -18.99
C ASN A 518 -24.16 -1.17 -19.82
N ASP A 519 -23.23 -2.12 -19.80
CA ASP A 519 -21.96 -2.12 -20.54
C ASP A 519 -21.65 -3.57 -20.99
N PRO A 520 -22.25 -4.08 -22.09
CA PRO A 520 -22.15 -5.48 -22.51
C PRO A 520 -20.71 -6.03 -22.63
N ALA A 521 -19.72 -5.16 -22.89
CA ALA A 521 -18.30 -5.50 -22.93
C ALA A 521 -17.66 -5.77 -21.55
N ASN A 522 -18.45 -5.76 -20.47
CA ASN A 522 -18.04 -6.03 -19.10
C ASN A 522 -19.11 -6.84 -18.33
N ASP A 523 -20.38 -6.74 -18.76
CA ASP A 523 -21.53 -7.36 -18.11
C ASP A 523 -21.92 -8.73 -18.71
N LEU A 524 -21.44 -9.07 -19.93
CA LEU A 524 -21.66 -10.37 -20.60
C LEU A 524 -20.33 -11.11 -20.89
N PRO A 525 -20.37 -12.44 -21.17
CA PRO A 525 -19.19 -13.22 -21.52
C PRO A 525 -18.46 -12.77 -22.80
N ASP A 526 -17.15 -12.62 -22.66
CA ASP A 526 -16.14 -12.27 -23.67
C ASP A 526 -14.88 -13.07 -23.30
N THR A 527 -14.54 -14.09 -24.08
CA THR A 527 -13.45 -15.05 -23.77
C THR A 527 -12.10 -14.55 -24.30
N ASP A 528 -12.02 -14.04 -25.54
CA ASP A 528 -10.77 -13.51 -26.12
C ASP A 528 -10.45 -12.04 -25.75
N GLY A 529 -11.43 -11.30 -25.22
CA GLY A 529 -11.26 -9.94 -24.70
C GLY A 529 -11.20 -8.84 -25.76
N THR A 530 -11.92 -8.98 -26.89
CA THR A 530 -11.79 -8.08 -28.05
C THR A 530 -12.73 -6.86 -28.10
N GLU A 531 -13.61 -6.75 -29.11
CA GLU A 531 -14.49 -5.59 -29.36
C GLU A 531 -15.97 -6.03 -29.56
N ASP A 532 -16.28 -7.33 -29.42
CA ASP A 532 -17.62 -7.94 -29.36
C ASP A 532 -17.66 -9.03 -28.26
N VAL A 533 -18.81 -9.69 -28.06
CA VAL A 533 -19.06 -10.71 -27.01
C VAL A 533 -19.31 -12.08 -27.65
N ASN A 534 -19.14 -13.18 -26.92
CA ASN A 534 -19.06 -14.55 -27.50
C ASN A 534 -20.16 -14.84 -28.54
N TYR A 535 -21.45 -14.64 -28.21
CA TYR A 535 -22.60 -14.87 -29.12
C TYR A 535 -22.64 -14.01 -30.40
N ARG A 536 -21.63 -13.15 -30.61
CA ARG A 536 -21.45 -12.35 -31.83
C ARG A 536 -20.07 -12.49 -32.49
N ASP A 537 -19.13 -13.22 -31.91
CA ASP A 537 -17.93 -13.64 -32.65
C ASP A 537 -18.08 -15.08 -33.18
N LEU A 538 -17.06 -15.58 -33.87
CA LEU A 538 -17.06 -16.83 -34.64
C LEU A 538 -15.80 -17.67 -34.33
N ASP A 539 -15.05 -17.25 -33.31
CA ASP A 539 -13.63 -17.51 -33.04
C ASP A 539 -13.43 -17.21 -31.53
N ASP A 540 -14.37 -17.67 -30.67
CA ASP A 540 -14.71 -17.10 -29.34
C ASP A 540 -13.52 -16.89 -28.38
N ASP A 541 -12.53 -17.80 -28.44
CA ASP A 541 -11.34 -17.82 -27.59
C ASP A 541 -10.10 -17.14 -28.21
N GLY A 542 -10.17 -16.78 -29.50
CA GLY A 542 -9.11 -16.11 -30.23
C GLY A 542 -7.98 -16.99 -30.80
N ASP A 543 -8.02 -18.34 -30.71
CA ASP A 543 -6.98 -19.22 -31.31
C ASP A 543 -6.81 -19.00 -32.83
N GLY A 544 -7.91 -18.65 -33.51
CA GLY A 544 -7.97 -18.39 -34.95
C GLY A 544 -8.42 -19.57 -35.82
N ILE A 545 -9.19 -20.50 -35.26
CA ILE A 545 -9.91 -21.60 -35.92
C ILE A 545 -11.42 -21.40 -35.71
N ASP A 546 -12.11 -20.82 -36.72
CA ASP A 546 -13.56 -20.58 -36.71
C ASP A 546 -14.35 -21.71 -35.95
N THR A 547 -14.96 -21.44 -34.79
CA THR A 547 -15.63 -22.40 -33.85
C THR A 547 -16.32 -23.62 -34.53
N PRO A 548 -17.10 -23.46 -35.63
CA PRO A 548 -17.65 -24.57 -36.43
C PRO A 548 -16.68 -25.62 -37.00
N ASP A 549 -15.39 -25.34 -37.17
CA ASP A 549 -14.38 -26.30 -37.69
C ASP A 549 -13.69 -27.07 -36.52
N GLU A 550 -13.99 -26.73 -35.25
CA GLU A 550 -13.45 -27.30 -34.01
C GLU A 550 -14.14 -28.57 -33.50
N ASP A 551 -15.27 -28.99 -34.09
CA ASP A 551 -16.00 -30.26 -33.89
C ASP A 551 -15.06 -31.50 -33.93
N ALA A 552 -14.27 -31.73 -32.87
CA ALA A 552 -13.08 -32.58 -32.87
C ALA A 552 -13.43 -34.06 -33.03
N ASN A 553 -14.58 -34.48 -32.50
CA ASN A 553 -15.13 -35.81 -32.69
C ASN A 553 -15.86 -35.99 -34.04
N ASN A 554 -16.20 -34.90 -34.72
CA ASN A 554 -16.93 -34.84 -36.00
C ASN A 554 -18.38 -35.39 -35.89
N ASP A 555 -19.15 -34.96 -34.88
CA ASP A 555 -20.61 -35.15 -34.86
C ASP A 555 -21.52 -33.90 -34.84
N GLY A 556 -20.92 -32.70 -34.73
CA GLY A 556 -21.50 -31.39 -35.09
C GLY A 556 -22.27 -30.73 -33.94
N ASP A 557 -21.54 -30.46 -32.86
CA ASP A 557 -21.99 -30.11 -31.51
C ASP A 557 -20.70 -29.72 -30.73
N PRO A 558 -20.16 -28.49 -30.84
CA PRO A 558 -18.83 -28.13 -30.32
C PRO A 558 -18.79 -28.10 -28.78
N THR A 559 -19.87 -27.70 -28.12
CA THR A 559 -20.09 -27.59 -26.65
C THR A 559 -19.87 -28.85 -25.80
N ASN A 560 -19.32 -29.92 -26.36
CA ASN A 560 -18.98 -31.15 -25.63
C ASN A 560 -17.73 -31.88 -26.14
N ASP A 561 -16.98 -31.28 -27.07
CA ASP A 561 -15.60 -31.69 -27.31
C ASP A 561 -14.66 -30.90 -26.39
N ASP A 562 -13.72 -31.64 -25.83
CA ASP A 562 -12.74 -31.25 -24.82
C ASP A 562 -11.51 -32.11 -25.14
N THR A 563 -10.43 -31.49 -25.60
CA THR A 563 -9.28 -32.16 -26.22
C THR A 563 -8.20 -32.49 -25.21
N ASP A 564 -7.98 -31.61 -24.23
CA ASP A 564 -7.00 -31.74 -23.15
C ASP A 564 -7.53 -32.60 -21.97
N ASN A 565 -8.75 -32.31 -21.47
CA ASN A 565 -9.46 -32.86 -20.30
C ASN A 565 -9.25 -32.17 -18.93
N ASP A 566 -9.15 -30.85 -18.90
CA ASP A 566 -9.21 -29.97 -17.72
C ASP A 566 -10.66 -29.84 -17.17
N GLY A 567 -11.61 -29.48 -18.03
CA GLY A 567 -12.96 -29.03 -17.70
C GLY A 567 -13.61 -28.10 -18.75
N THR A 568 -12.83 -27.36 -19.53
CA THR A 568 -13.26 -26.34 -20.50
C THR A 568 -13.60 -26.97 -21.86
N PRO A 569 -14.60 -26.49 -22.63
CA PRO A 569 -14.84 -26.93 -24.00
C PRO A 569 -13.79 -26.40 -24.98
N ASP A 570 -13.49 -27.14 -26.06
CA ASP A 570 -12.47 -26.74 -27.06
C ASP A 570 -12.64 -25.29 -27.56
N TYR A 571 -13.87 -24.77 -27.68
CA TYR A 571 -14.19 -23.42 -28.21
C TYR A 571 -14.16 -22.27 -27.19
N LEU A 572 -13.89 -22.55 -25.92
CA LEU A 572 -13.71 -21.55 -24.87
C LEU A 572 -12.33 -21.72 -24.19
N ASP A 573 -11.44 -22.48 -24.83
CA ASP A 573 -10.17 -22.97 -24.31
C ASP A 573 -9.04 -22.42 -25.18
N PRO A 574 -8.55 -21.18 -24.93
CA PRO A 574 -7.47 -20.59 -25.73
C PRO A 574 -6.14 -21.39 -25.63
N ASP A 575 -6.02 -22.29 -24.64
CA ASP A 575 -4.94 -23.27 -24.53
C ASP A 575 -5.18 -24.51 -25.45
N SER A 576 -6.22 -24.55 -26.28
CA SER A 576 -6.52 -25.67 -27.17
C SER A 576 -5.71 -25.57 -28.47
N PRO A 577 -4.50 -26.16 -28.49
CA PRO A 577 -4.46 -27.62 -28.56
C PRO A 577 -3.43 -28.27 -27.62
N GLY A 578 -3.03 -27.54 -26.57
CA GLY A 578 -2.11 -27.89 -25.49
C GLY A 578 -1.60 -26.61 -24.81
N PRO A 579 -1.14 -26.69 -23.54
CA PRO A 579 -0.80 -25.52 -22.72
C PRO A 579 0.13 -24.52 -23.40
N ASP A 580 -0.07 -23.26 -23.01
CA ASP A 580 0.76 -22.09 -23.23
C ASP A 580 1.25 -21.66 -21.84
N THR A 581 2.55 -21.75 -21.59
CA THR A 581 3.10 -21.66 -20.22
C THR A 581 3.32 -20.22 -19.77
N ASP A 582 3.78 -19.33 -20.64
CA ASP A 582 4.00 -17.90 -20.33
C ASP A 582 2.79 -17.01 -20.66
N GLY A 583 1.83 -17.50 -21.46
CA GLY A 583 0.64 -16.78 -21.90
C GLY A 583 0.90 -15.83 -23.08
N ASP A 584 1.91 -16.07 -23.92
CA ASP A 584 2.23 -15.18 -25.05
C ASP A 584 1.28 -15.33 -26.27
N GLY A 585 0.51 -16.42 -26.31
CA GLY A 585 -0.36 -16.81 -27.41
C GLY A 585 0.28 -17.80 -28.38
N VAL A 586 1.24 -18.62 -27.90
CA VAL A 586 1.92 -19.69 -28.64
C VAL A 586 2.17 -20.92 -27.74
N PRO A 587 1.28 -21.92 -27.75
CA PRO A 587 1.42 -23.16 -27.00
C PRO A 587 2.79 -23.87 -27.05
N ASP A 588 3.23 -24.44 -25.91
CA ASP A 588 4.47 -25.24 -25.67
C ASP A 588 4.78 -26.21 -26.82
N SER A 589 3.72 -26.79 -27.41
CA SER A 589 3.83 -27.80 -28.47
C SER A 589 4.40 -27.27 -29.80
N THR A 590 4.55 -25.95 -29.89
CA THR A 590 4.86 -25.17 -31.09
C THR A 590 5.88 -24.06 -30.86
N ASP A 591 6.13 -23.69 -29.61
CA ASP A 591 7.06 -22.65 -29.24
C ASP A 591 8.55 -23.05 -29.37
N LEU A 592 9.44 -22.18 -28.90
CA LEU A 592 10.90 -22.28 -28.90
C LEU A 592 11.55 -21.73 -27.60
N ASP A 593 10.75 -21.25 -26.64
CA ASP A 593 11.15 -20.41 -25.50
C ASP A 593 10.00 -20.44 -24.45
N ASP A 594 9.47 -21.64 -24.10
CA ASP A 594 8.13 -21.85 -23.49
C ASP A 594 7.81 -21.03 -22.19
N ASP A 595 8.79 -20.40 -21.51
CA ASP A 595 8.63 -19.49 -20.35
C ASP A 595 9.06 -18.02 -20.60
N ASN A 596 9.39 -17.67 -21.85
CA ASN A 596 9.96 -16.40 -22.35
C ASN A 596 11.22 -15.86 -21.66
N ASP A 597 11.92 -16.63 -20.82
CA ASP A 597 13.18 -16.20 -20.20
C ASP A 597 14.24 -15.81 -21.25
N GLY A 598 14.19 -16.45 -22.43
CA GLY A 598 15.02 -16.14 -23.59
C GLY A 598 16.12 -17.16 -23.90
N ILE A 599 16.28 -18.22 -23.11
CA ILE A 599 17.35 -19.21 -23.24
C ILE A 599 17.10 -20.22 -24.39
N LEU A 600 15.84 -20.44 -24.76
CA LEU A 600 15.29 -21.45 -25.67
C LEU A 600 15.39 -22.89 -25.16
N ASP A 601 14.27 -23.58 -25.00
CA ASP A 601 14.09 -24.98 -24.53
C ASP A 601 15.18 -25.97 -25.00
N SER A 602 15.64 -25.78 -26.23
CA SER A 602 16.63 -26.60 -26.93
C SER A 602 18.07 -26.41 -26.41
N VAL A 603 18.26 -25.51 -25.46
CA VAL A 603 19.46 -25.26 -24.65
C VAL A 603 19.35 -25.97 -23.29
N GLU A 604 18.17 -25.98 -22.67
CA GLU A 604 17.93 -26.44 -21.29
C GLU A 604 17.57 -27.91 -21.14
N ASP A 605 16.79 -28.52 -22.06
CA ASP A 605 17.08 -29.92 -22.43
C ASP A 605 18.06 -29.94 -23.61
N PRO A 606 19.37 -30.08 -23.36
CA PRO A 606 20.35 -30.34 -24.40
C PRO A 606 20.29 -31.78 -24.96
N ASN A 607 19.09 -32.37 -25.10
CA ASN A 607 18.76 -33.61 -25.80
C ASN A 607 19.66 -34.76 -25.35
N LEU A 608 19.64 -35.01 -24.05
CA LEU A 608 20.54 -35.98 -23.40
C LEU A 608 20.09 -37.43 -23.66
N ASP A 609 18.79 -37.66 -23.85
CA ASP A 609 18.17 -38.95 -24.21
C ASP A 609 18.53 -39.43 -25.64
N GLN A 610 18.37 -38.55 -26.65
CA GLN A 610 18.36 -38.80 -28.11
C GLN A 610 17.03 -39.18 -28.81
N ASP A 611 15.90 -38.50 -28.57
CA ASP A 611 14.73 -38.45 -29.46
C ASP A 611 14.50 -37.13 -30.22
N ASP A 612 15.16 -36.03 -29.83
CA ASP A 612 15.09 -34.68 -30.46
C ASP A 612 13.76 -33.92 -30.16
N ASP A 613 13.30 -33.88 -28.89
CA ASP A 613 11.92 -33.54 -28.44
C ASP A 613 11.90 -33.06 -26.94
N PRO A 614 11.99 -31.75 -26.63
CA PRO A 614 12.26 -31.20 -25.27
C PRO A 614 11.26 -31.65 -24.19
N LEU A 615 9.97 -31.56 -24.51
CA LEU A 615 8.80 -31.95 -23.70
C LEU A 615 8.77 -33.44 -23.27
N THR A 616 9.86 -34.22 -23.43
CA THR A 616 9.90 -35.67 -23.18
C THR A 616 11.14 -36.20 -22.41
N ASP A 617 10.94 -36.55 -21.13
CA ASP A 617 12.02 -36.84 -20.16
C ASP A 617 12.94 -35.60 -19.96
N PRO A 618 12.36 -34.37 -19.78
CA PRO A 618 13.08 -33.08 -19.75
C PRO A 618 14.06 -32.97 -18.57
N LEU A 619 14.83 -31.88 -18.55
CA LEU A 619 15.63 -31.53 -17.38
C LEU A 619 14.72 -31.00 -16.25
N ASP A 620 15.08 -31.37 -15.03
CA ASP A 620 14.63 -30.76 -13.77
C ASP A 620 15.90 -30.73 -12.92
N THR A 621 16.33 -29.55 -12.47
CA THR A 621 17.69 -29.33 -11.96
C THR A 621 17.73 -29.36 -10.42
N ASP A 622 16.83 -28.63 -9.76
CA ASP A 622 16.66 -28.58 -8.31
C ASP A 622 15.98 -29.88 -7.74
N ASN A 623 14.97 -30.40 -8.49
CA ASN A 623 14.01 -31.47 -8.22
C ASN A 623 12.74 -31.12 -7.37
N ASP A 624 12.07 -29.98 -7.57
CA ASP A 624 10.75 -29.67 -7.01
C ASP A 624 9.65 -30.51 -7.72
N GLY A 625 9.65 -30.50 -9.06
CA GLY A 625 8.52 -30.91 -9.90
C GLY A 625 8.32 -30.14 -11.22
N LYS A 626 8.78 -28.89 -11.36
CA LYS A 626 8.83 -28.11 -12.61
C LYS A 626 10.05 -28.52 -13.47
N PRO A 627 10.01 -28.38 -14.80
CA PRO A 627 11.17 -28.63 -15.66
C PRO A 627 11.70 -27.34 -16.31
N ASN A 628 13.01 -27.11 -16.20
CA ASN A 628 13.74 -25.88 -16.56
C ASN A 628 13.12 -24.96 -17.65
N HIS A 629 12.79 -25.48 -18.84
CA HIS A 629 12.13 -24.74 -19.93
C HIS A 629 10.68 -24.28 -19.67
N LEU A 630 10.24 -24.23 -18.43
CA LEU A 630 8.92 -23.80 -18.00
C LEU A 630 9.04 -23.06 -16.66
N ASP A 631 10.21 -22.52 -16.30
CA ASP A 631 10.67 -22.40 -14.90
C ASP A 631 11.74 -21.31 -14.71
N ILE A 632 11.32 -20.09 -14.36
CA ILE A 632 12.19 -18.91 -14.41
C ILE A 632 13.27 -18.82 -13.32
N ASP A 633 13.34 -19.77 -12.38
CA ASP A 633 14.36 -19.90 -11.31
C ASP A 633 14.90 -21.34 -11.31
N SER A 634 15.61 -21.67 -12.40
CA SER A 634 15.93 -23.05 -12.81
C SER A 634 16.69 -23.92 -11.79
N ASP A 635 17.27 -23.34 -10.73
CA ASP A 635 17.87 -24.11 -9.62
C ASP A 635 17.49 -23.73 -8.17
N ASP A 636 16.31 -23.10 -7.98
CA ASP A 636 15.62 -22.90 -6.67
C ASP A 636 16.38 -21.90 -5.77
N ASP A 637 16.96 -20.87 -6.40
CA ASP A 637 17.96 -19.94 -5.88
C ASP A 637 17.38 -18.57 -5.48
N GLY A 638 16.47 -18.02 -6.28
CA GLY A 638 15.88 -16.70 -6.09
C GLY A 638 16.55 -15.58 -6.90
N ILE A 639 17.08 -15.90 -8.08
CA ILE A 639 17.58 -14.94 -9.08
C ILE A 639 17.15 -15.43 -10.48
N PRO A 640 16.29 -14.71 -11.23
CA PRO A 640 15.69 -15.26 -12.45
C PRO A 640 16.66 -15.57 -13.61
N ASP A 641 16.36 -16.64 -14.34
CA ASP A 641 17.16 -17.20 -15.45
C ASP A 641 17.55 -16.16 -16.53
N ASN A 642 16.68 -15.18 -16.82
CA ASN A 642 16.96 -14.08 -17.76
C ASN A 642 18.13 -13.20 -17.29
N VAL A 643 18.24 -12.99 -15.96
CA VAL A 643 19.28 -12.20 -15.28
C VAL A 643 20.57 -13.00 -15.22
N GLU A 644 20.45 -14.27 -14.85
CA GLU A 644 21.51 -15.29 -14.80
C GLU A 644 22.21 -15.51 -16.14
N ALA A 645 21.43 -15.63 -17.21
CA ALA A 645 21.92 -15.92 -18.55
C ALA A 645 22.73 -14.76 -19.18
N GLN A 646 22.86 -13.63 -18.50
CA GLN A 646 23.42 -12.40 -19.00
C GLN A 646 24.57 -11.85 -18.13
N THR A 647 25.35 -10.90 -18.68
CA THR A 647 26.42 -10.21 -17.93
C THR A 647 25.98 -8.80 -17.58
N THR A 648 26.31 -8.35 -16.38
CA THR A 648 25.95 -7.03 -15.86
C THR A 648 26.39 -5.86 -16.77
N ASP A 649 27.60 -5.87 -17.39
CA ASP A 649 27.94 -4.96 -18.51
C ASP A 649 27.20 -5.34 -19.82
N GLY A 650 25.92 -4.99 -19.88
CA GLY A 650 25.12 -5.02 -21.10
C GLY A 650 23.95 -5.99 -21.11
N TYR A 651 23.44 -6.35 -19.93
CA TYR A 651 22.10 -6.90 -19.72
C TYR A 651 21.04 -6.27 -20.64
N ILE A 652 20.12 -7.11 -21.12
CA ILE A 652 19.00 -6.76 -21.97
C ILE A 652 17.76 -7.35 -21.30
N ALA A 653 17.10 -6.54 -20.47
CA ALA A 653 15.75 -6.83 -20.00
C ALA A 653 14.80 -7.09 -21.19
N PRO A 654 13.74 -7.90 -21.00
CA PRO A 654 12.67 -8.13 -21.98
C PRO A 654 11.99 -6.83 -22.43
N ASN A 655 11.10 -6.93 -23.43
CA ASN A 655 10.19 -5.82 -23.76
C ASN A 655 8.76 -6.29 -24.00
N ASP A 656 7.79 -5.45 -23.63
CA ASP A 656 6.37 -5.61 -23.96
C ASP A 656 6.17 -5.68 -25.50
N ASP A 657 5.94 -6.90 -26.00
CA ASP A 657 5.50 -7.22 -27.36
C ASP A 657 3.96 -7.48 -27.37
N ASP A 658 3.39 -7.77 -28.54
CA ASP A 658 1.99 -8.25 -28.67
C ASP A 658 1.98 -9.74 -29.11
N ALA A 659 0.95 -10.51 -28.78
CA ALA A 659 0.80 -11.92 -29.22
C ALA A 659 1.01 -12.09 -30.74
N ALA A 660 0.53 -11.12 -31.52
CA ALA A 660 0.74 -11.05 -32.97
C ALA A 660 2.21 -10.82 -33.41
N THR A 661 3.11 -10.47 -32.49
CA THR A 661 4.57 -10.39 -32.64
C THR A 661 5.24 -11.67 -32.16
N TYR A 662 4.85 -12.22 -31.02
CA TYR A 662 5.30 -13.50 -30.47
C TYR A 662 5.02 -14.68 -31.43
N ALA A 663 3.77 -14.88 -31.83
CA ALA A 663 3.35 -15.77 -32.92
C ALA A 663 3.94 -15.43 -34.32
N SER A 664 4.76 -14.37 -34.42
CA SER A 664 5.55 -14.01 -35.61
C SER A 664 7.06 -14.29 -35.50
N ASN A 665 7.56 -14.46 -34.27
CA ASN A 665 8.91 -14.86 -33.94
C ASN A 665 9.06 -16.39 -33.82
N ASP A 666 7.95 -17.11 -33.62
CA ASP A 666 7.89 -18.48 -33.12
C ASP A 666 8.32 -18.45 -31.62
N GLY A 667 7.51 -17.84 -30.75
CA GLY A 667 7.78 -17.60 -29.31
C GLY A 667 8.63 -16.36 -29.04
N VAL A 668 9.77 -16.56 -28.38
CA VAL A 668 10.95 -15.68 -28.32
C VAL A 668 10.67 -14.16 -28.39
N ASN A 669 10.70 -13.49 -27.24
CA ASN A 669 10.62 -12.02 -27.14
C ASN A 669 11.51 -11.28 -28.15
N SER A 670 10.98 -10.21 -28.78
CA SER A 670 11.74 -9.48 -29.82
C SER A 670 12.92 -8.64 -29.31
N ALA A 671 13.18 -8.63 -27.99
CA ALA A 671 14.45 -8.26 -27.39
C ALA A 671 15.60 -9.21 -27.80
N TYR A 672 15.37 -10.53 -27.76
CA TYR A 672 16.36 -11.59 -28.01
C TYR A 672 16.02 -12.59 -29.17
N PRO A 673 15.65 -12.12 -30.39
CA PRO A 673 15.09 -12.93 -31.49
C PRO A 673 16.12 -13.77 -32.30
N ASP A 674 17.16 -14.27 -31.65
CA ASP A 674 18.07 -15.35 -32.10
C ASP A 674 18.34 -16.33 -30.91
N GLY A 675 17.63 -16.19 -29.77
CA GLY A 675 17.93 -16.69 -28.43
C GLY A 675 19.00 -15.86 -27.69
N LEU A 676 18.99 -15.92 -26.35
CA LEU A 676 20.12 -15.56 -25.50
C LEU A 676 21.30 -16.54 -25.73
N THR A 677 22.34 -16.45 -24.91
CA THR A 677 23.42 -17.45 -24.88
C THR A 677 24.02 -17.42 -23.47
N PRO A 678 23.48 -18.22 -22.53
CA PRO A 678 23.78 -18.11 -21.11
C PRO A 678 25.26 -17.96 -20.75
N VAL A 679 25.55 -17.21 -19.69
CA VAL A 679 26.89 -17.04 -19.13
C VAL A 679 27.34 -18.32 -18.39
N ASN A 680 28.65 -18.55 -18.38
CA ASN A 680 29.33 -19.52 -17.52
C ASN A 680 30.54 -18.77 -16.98
N THR A 681 30.38 -18.18 -15.80
CA THR A 681 31.30 -17.19 -15.24
C THR A 681 32.66 -17.81 -14.89
N ASP A 682 32.68 -18.93 -14.16
CA ASP A 682 33.91 -19.66 -13.82
C ASP A 682 34.69 -20.23 -15.04
N GLY A 683 33.97 -20.81 -16.01
CA GLY A 683 34.51 -21.52 -17.17
C GLY A 683 34.78 -23.05 -17.05
N ALA A 684 34.25 -23.77 -16.05
CA ALA A 684 34.51 -25.19 -15.78
C ALA A 684 33.26 -26.09 -15.59
N ASP A 685 32.15 -25.59 -15.05
CA ASP A 685 31.01 -26.42 -14.59
C ASP A 685 29.75 -26.32 -15.50
N ASN A 686 28.61 -25.79 -15.04
CA ASN A 686 27.36 -25.67 -15.80
C ASN A 686 27.28 -24.31 -16.52
N LYS A 687 26.17 -23.59 -16.35
CA LYS A 687 25.76 -22.30 -16.89
C LYS A 687 25.15 -21.57 -15.69
N ASP A 688 25.34 -20.26 -15.55
CA ASP A 688 25.03 -19.53 -14.29
C ASP A 688 23.62 -19.90 -13.77
N TYR A 689 22.59 -19.76 -14.62
CA TYR A 689 21.17 -20.16 -14.38
C TYR A 689 20.87 -21.63 -13.97
N ILE A 690 21.87 -22.50 -13.85
CA ILE A 690 21.78 -23.88 -13.36
C ILE A 690 23.07 -24.28 -12.61
N ASP A 691 23.69 -23.35 -11.89
CA ASP A 691 24.89 -23.55 -11.08
C ASP A 691 24.94 -22.61 -9.85
N VAL A 692 24.21 -22.94 -8.78
CA VAL A 692 24.25 -22.45 -7.35
C VAL A 692 25.63 -22.15 -6.65
N ASP A 693 26.70 -21.88 -7.40
CA ASP A 693 28.09 -21.58 -7.02
C ASP A 693 28.77 -21.00 -8.32
N SER A 694 28.15 -19.99 -8.96
CA SER A 694 28.33 -19.60 -10.40
C SER A 694 29.76 -19.27 -10.83
N ASP A 695 30.52 -18.67 -9.92
CA ASP A 695 31.91 -18.27 -10.12
C ASP A 695 32.92 -19.27 -9.48
N ASN A 696 32.39 -20.20 -8.67
CA ASN A 696 33.05 -21.23 -7.87
C ASN A 696 33.79 -20.77 -6.57
N ASP A 697 33.29 -19.73 -5.89
CA ASP A 697 33.89 -19.17 -4.67
C ASP A 697 33.66 -19.97 -3.35
N LEU A 698 32.64 -20.84 -3.29
CA LEU A 698 32.13 -21.62 -2.13
C LEU A 698 31.02 -20.97 -1.27
N VAL A 699 30.58 -19.76 -1.57
CA VAL A 699 29.27 -19.21 -1.21
C VAL A 699 28.25 -19.67 -2.28
N PRO A 700 26.95 -19.85 -1.96
CA PRO A 700 25.91 -20.06 -2.96
C PRO A 700 25.27 -18.75 -3.41
N ASP A 701 24.93 -18.64 -4.69
CA ASP A 701 24.47 -17.43 -5.37
C ASP A 701 23.31 -16.71 -4.63
N ASN A 702 22.26 -17.43 -4.21
CA ASN A 702 21.20 -16.99 -3.29
C ASN A 702 21.73 -16.17 -2.08
N ASN A 703 22.81 -16.65 -1.47
CA ASN A 703 23.43 -16.12 -0.28
C ASN A 703 24.24 -14.83 -0.53
N GLU A 704 24.40 -14.43 -1.79
CA GLU A 704 25.05 -13.22 -2.28
C GLU A 704 24.04 -12.28 -2.96
N GLY A 705 23.26 -12.79 -3.93
CA GLY A 705 22.23 -12.05 -4.64
C GLY A 705 21.07 -11.56 -3.76
N ASN A 706 20.78 -12.24 -2.65
CA ASN A 706 19.70 -11.87 -1.73
C ASN A 706 20.16 -11.27 -0.37
N ASP A 707 21.45 -10.94 -0.16
CA ASP A 707 21.92 -10.24 1.06
C ASP A 707 22.15 -8.72 0.83
N PHE A 708 21.05 -7.99 0.69
CA PHE A 708 21.03 -6.52 0.60
C PHE A 708 21.51 -5.78 1.86
N ASN A 709 21.79 -6.50 2.96
CA ASN A 709 22.18 -5.93 4.25
C ASN A 709 23.64 -6.21 4.64
N PHE A 710 24.29 -7.13 3.93
CA PHE A 710 25.67 -7.60 4.11
C PHE A 710 25.93 -8.14 5.54
N ASP A 711 25.09 -9.07 6.02
CA ASP A 711 25.28 -9.79 7.31
C ASP A 711 25.47 -11.32 7.18
N GLY A 712 25.72 -11.80 5.95
CA GLY A 712 26.06 -13.18 5.58
C GLY A 712 24.84 -14.10 5.43
N VAL A 713 23.66 -13.51 5.24
CA VAL A 713 22.37 -14.22 5.30
C VAL A 713 21.39 -13.55 4.34
N PRO A 714 20.71 -14.30 3.45
CA PRO A 714 19.59 -13.80 2.68
C PRO A 714 18.55 -13.04 3.52
N ASP A 715 18.21 -11.82 3.09
CA ASP A 715 17.04 -11.09 3.58
C ASP A 715 15.76 -11.81 3.12
N GLN A 716 15.73 -12.26 1.86
CA GLN A 716 14.69 -13.09 1.25
C GLN A 716 14.76 -14.56 1.73
N ASN A 717 13.67 -15.31 1.67
CA ASN A 717 13.53 -16.59 2.40
C ASN A 717 12.54 -17.57 1.75
N TYR A 718 13.04 -18.51 0.94
CA TYR A 718 12.28 -19.64 0.37
C TYR A 718 11.21 -20.24 1.30
N THR A 719 9.98 -20.28 0.81
CA THR A 719 8.79 -20.67 1.57
C THR A 719 8.31 -22.09 1.23
N GLY A 720 8.61 -22.58 0.03
CA GLY A 720 8.01 -23.73 -0.62
C GLY A 720 6.57 -23.45 -1.08
N ILE A 721 6.33 -22.27 -1.65
CA ILE A 721 5.08 -21.78 -2.24
C ILE A 721 5.46 -20.91 -3.45
N ASP A 722 4.84 -21.21 -4.56
CA ASP A 722 4.73 -20.37 -5.76
C ASP A 722 3.20 -20.13 -5.91
N THR A 723 2.78 -18.92 -6.32
CA THR A 723 1.39 -18.45 -6.17
C THR A 723 0.64 -18.30 -7.50
N ASP A 724 1.27 -17.75 -8.53
CA ASP A 724 0.76 -17.61 -9.90
C ASP A 724 1.23 -18.71 -10.85
N GLY A 725 2.40 -19.31 -10.65
CA GLY A 725 2.85 -20.51 -11.36
C GLY A 725 4.12 -20.36 -12.19
N ASP A 726 4.91 -19.29 -12.04
CA ASP A 726 6.01 -18.93 -12.96
C ASP A 726 7.35 -19.64 -12.69
N GLY A 727 7.54 -20.14 -11.47
CA GLY A 727 8.71 -20.90 -11.02
C GLY A 727 9.38 -20.30 -9.79
N LEU A 728 9.27 -18.98 -9.61
CA LEU A 728 9.87 -18.26 -8.50
C LEU A 728 9.06 -18.42 -7.21
N ASP A 729 9.71 -18.50 -6.05
CA ASP A 729 9.02 -18.69 -4.76
C ASP A 729 8.56 -17.36 -4.13
N ASP A 730 7.35 -17.36 -3.53
CA ASP A 730 6.70 -16.37 -2.63
C ASP A 730 7.66 -15.58 -1.70
N GLY A 731 8.84 -16.13 -1.43
CA GLY A 731 9.88 -15.63 -0.54
C GLY A 731 10.99 -14.80 -1.19
N TYR A 732 11.07 -14.75 -2.52
CA TYR A 732 12.00 -13.90 -3.30
C TYR A 732 11.27 -12.73 -3.98
N GLU A 733 10.09 -13.01 -4.53
CA GLU A 733 9.08 -12.07 -5.02
C GLU A 733 9.15 -10.64 -4.46
N GLY A 734 9.20 -9.65 -5.36
CA GLY A 734 9.41 -8.24 -5.07
C GLY A 734 8.30 -7.55 -4.24
N SER A 735 7.21 -7.12 -4.89
CA SER A 735 6.19 -6.29 -4.25
C SER A 735 4.72 -6.54 -4.59
N ASP A 736 4.43 -7.23 -5.70
CA ASP A 736 3.31 -8.18 -5.76
C ASP A 736 3.80 -9.59 -5.37
N ILE A 737 2.98 -10.62 -5.56
CA ILE A 737 3.33 -12.06 -5.46
C ILE A 737 2.47 -12.89 -6.44
N ASN A 738 2.01 -12.23 -7.52
CA ASN A 738 0.91 -12.67 -8.40
C ASN A 738 0.83 -11.74 -9.64
N ASP A 739 1.93 -11.26 -10.21
CA ASP A 739 1.90 -10.47 -11.47
C ASP A 739 2.13 -11.30 -12.74
N GLY A 740 2.33 -12.62 -12.61
CA GLY A 740 2.50 -13.58 -13.70
C GLY A 740 3.97 -13.74 -14.06
N PHE A 741 4.26 -14.19 -15.28
CA PHE A 741 5.64 -14.38 -15.75
C PHE A 741 6.35 -13.03 -16.03
N ASP A 742 6.67 -12.24 -14.97
CA ASP A 742 7.75 -11.26 -15.07
C ASP A 742 9.09 -12.00 -14.95
N VAL A 743 9.59 -12.48 -16.10
CA VAL A 743 10.83 -13.25 -16.26
C VAL A 743 12.12 -12.59 -15.72
N ASN A 744 11.99 -11.46 -15.00
CA ASN A 744 13.05 -10.80 -14.25
C ASN A 744 12.67 -10.30 -12.83
N ASP A 745 11.50 -10.61 -12.23
CA ASP A 745 11.02 -10.14 -10.89
C ASP A 745 11.48 -8.71 -10.49
N GLU A 746 10.91 -7.68 -11.11
CA GLU A 746 11.32 -6.26 -10.97
C GLU A 746 12.81 -5.93 -11.36
N ILE A 747 13.75 -6.87 -11.49
CA ILE A 747 15.21 -6.70 -11.73
C ILE A 747 15.50 -6.20 -13.16
N ASN A 748 15.28 -4.90 -13.34
CA ASN A 748 15.39 -4.21 -14.63
C ASN A 748 16.78 -3.60 -14.90
N ASP A 749 17.60 -3.38 -13.87
CA ASP A 749 18.98 -2.86 -13.92
C ASP A 749 19.84 -3.54 -12.83
N PRO A 750 20.28 -4.82 -13.02
CA PRO A 750 20.97 -5.63 -12.01
C PRO A 750 22.12 -4.90 -11.28
N ALA A 751 22.83 -4.00 -11.96
CA ALA A 751 23.90 -3.17 -11.40
C ALA A 751 23.43 -2.05 -10.44
N ASN A 752 22.15 -2.00 -10.10
CA ASN A 752 21.53 -1.13 -9.09
C ASN A 752 20.49 -1.87 -8.24
N ASP A 753 19.92 -2.96 -8.77
CA ASP A 753 18.80 -3.69 -8.18
C ASP A 753 19.26 -4.94 -7.39
N LEU A 754 20.43 -5.52 -7.70
CA LEU A 754 21.07 -6.61 -6.94
C LEU A 754 22.31 -6.13 -6.12
N PRO A 755 22.85 -6.94 -5.18
CA PRO A 755 24.06 -6.64 -4.43
C PRO A 755 25.34 -6.53 -5.27
N ASP A 756 26.17 -5.54 -4.90
CA ASP A 756 27.50 -5.22 -5.43
C ASP A 756 28.30 -4.59 -4.26
N THR A 757 29.19 -5.36 -3.62
CA THR A 757 29.93 -4.92 -2.42
C THR A 757 31.07 -3.94 -2.74
N ASP A 758 31.91 -4.24 -3.75
CA ASP A 758 33.10 -3.45 -4.10
C ASP A 758 32.81 -2.24 -5.02
N GLY A 759 31.76 -2.31 -5.85
CA GLY A 759 31.33 -1.27 -6.78
C GLY A 759 31.95 -1.36 -8.18
N THR A 760 32.11 -2.55 -8.78
CA THR A 760 32.82 -2.76 -10.07
C THR A 760 31.93 -2.74 -11.33
N GLU A 761 31.83 -3.87 -12.03
CA GLU A 761 31.16 -4.03 -13.35
C GLU A 761 30.37 -5.37 -13.45
N ASP A 762 30.29 -6.15 -12.36
CA ASP A 762 29.42 -7.33 -12.14
C ASP A 762 28.85 -7.31 -10.70
N VAL A 763 28.04 -8.31 -10.33
CA VAL A 763 27.33 -8.46 -9.04
C VAL A 763 27.95 -9.60 -8.21
N ASN A 764 27.74 -9.61 -6.89
CA ASN A 764 28.48 -10.48 -5.93
C ASN A 764 28.67 -11.92 -6.40
N TYR A 765 27.57 -12.64 -6.68
CA TYR A 765 27.56 -14.06 -7.10
C TYR A 765 28.29 -14.37 -8.43
N ARG A 766 28.84 -13.34 -9.09
CA ARG A 766 29.70 -13.45 -10.29
C ARG A 766 31.11 -12.88 -10.12
N ASP A 767 31.53 -12.37 -8.95
CA ASP A 767 32.90 -11.88 -8.73
C ASP A 767 33.59 -12.43 -7.46
N LEU A 768 34.39 -13.49 -7.69
CA LEU A 768 35.37 -14.20 -6.85
C LEU A 768 36.22 -13.42 -5.81
N ASP A 769 36.16 -12.09 -5.79
CA ASP A 769 36.95 -11.15 -4.98
C ASP A 769 35.95 -10.11 -4.42
N ASP A 770 34.86 -10.60 -3.79
CA ASP A 770 33.54 -9.97 -3.63
C ASP A 770 33.60 -8.56 -2.98
N ASP A 771 34.45 -8.37 -1.97
CA ASP A 771 34.68 -7.07 -1.30
C ASP A 771 35.72 -6.15 -1.96
N GLY A 772 36.49 -6.67 -2.92
CA GLY A 772 37.56 -5.98 -3.64
C GLY A 772 38.89 -5.76 -2.88
N ASP A 773 39.19 -6.47 -1.77
CA ASP A 773 40.51 -6.45 -1.10
C ASP A 773 41.63 -6.90 -2.05
N GLY A 774 41.37 -7.96 -2.81
CA GLY A 774 42.35 -8.67 -3.64
C GLY A 774 42.70 -10.08 -3.12
N ILE A 775 41.77 -10.77 -2.47
CA ILE A 775 41.86 -12.14 -1.98
C ILE A 775 40.64 -12.92 -2.46
N ASP A 776 40.86 -13.91 -3.33
CA ASP A 776 39.80 -14.81 -3.80
C ASP A 776 39.00 -15.40 -2.58
N THR A 777 37.68 -15.18 -2.46
CA THR A 777 36.83 -15.61 -1.32
C THR A 777 37.12 -17.02 -0.75
N PRO A 778 37.37 -18.07 -1.55
CA PRO A 778 37.68 -19.41 -1.02
C PRO A 778 39.00 -19.51 -0.21
N ASP A 779 39.90 -18.53 -0.28
CA ASP A 779 41.10 -18.44 0.58
C ASP A 779 40.81 -17.69 1.92
N GLU A 780 39.57 -17.18 2.12
CA GLU A 780 39.12 -16.40 3.30
C GLU A 780 38.42 -17.23 4.41
N ASP A 781 38.30 -18.56 4.24
CA ASP A 781 37.91 -19.55 5.25
C ASP A 781 38.87 -19.53 6.47
N ALA A 782 38.76 -18.50 7.32
CA ALA A 782 39.70 -18.14 8.37
C ALA A 782 39.83 -19.24 9.44
N ASN A 783 38.76 -20.00 9.70
CA ASN A 783 38.76 -21.13 10.61
C ASN A 783 39.22 -22.46 9.97
N ASN A 784 39.27 -22.54 8.63
CA ASN A 784 39.67 -23.70 7.83
C ASN A 784 38.72 -24.91 7.98
N ASP A 785 37.39 -24.68 7.94
CA ASP A 785 36.39 -25.75 7.82
C ASP A 785 35.52 -25.80 6.55
N GLY A 786 35.66 -24.79 5.67
CA GLY A 786 35.21 -24.78 4.28
C GLY A 786 33.79 -24.26 4.10
N ASP A 787 33.54 -23.06 4.64
CA ASP A 787 32.25 -22.40 4.82
C ASP A 787 32.58 -20.91 5.17
N PRO A 788 32.82 -20.02 4.19
CA PRO A 788 33.29 -18.65 4.45
C PRO A 788 32.21 -17.76 5.08
N THR A 789 30.92 -18.01 4.78
CA THR A 789 29.75 -17.22 5.21
C THR A 789 29.59 -17.01 6.72
N ASN A 790 30.33 -17.75 7.55
CA ASN A 790 30.24 -17.68 9.02
C ASN A 790 31.55 -17.27 9.73
N ASP A 791 32.63 -16.99 9.00
CA ASP A 791 33.85 -16.43 9.58
C ASP A 791 33.77 -14.88 9.60
N ASP A 792 34.03 -14.34 10.79
CA ASP A 792 33.98 -12.92 11.17
C ASP A 792 35.20 -12.68 12.07
N THR A 793 36.26 -12.14 11.49
CA THR A 793 37.59 -12.00 12.09
C THR A 793 37.70 -10.77 13.00
N ASP A 794 37.03 -9.65 12.68
CA ASP A 794 37.02 -8.43 13.50
C ASP A 794 36.08 -8.53 14.73
N ASN A 795 34.90 -9.12 14.53
CA ASN A 795 33.73 -9.17 15.43
C ASN A 795 32.89 -7.87 15.46
N ASP A 796 32.69 -7.30 14.27
CA ASP A 796 31.83 -6.15 13.95
C ASP A 796 30.38 -6.59 13.70
N GLY A 797 30.16 -7.46 12.72
CA GLY A 797 28.85 -7.96 12.29
C GLY A 797 28.83 -8.55 10.87
N THR A 798 29.65 -7.99 9.97
CA THR A 798 29.86 -8.47 8.59
C THR A 798 30.70 -9.76 8.55
N PRO A 799 30.46 -10.71 7.61
CA PRO A 799 31.39 -11.79 7.29
C PRO A 799 32.69 -11.28 6.67
N ASP A 800 33.76 -12.09 6.72
CA ASP A 800 35.06 -11.68 6.17
C ASP A 800 34.97 -11.35 4.65
N TYR A 801 34.29 -12.19 3.85
CA TYR A 801 34.13 -11.99 2.39
C TYR A 801 33.30 -10.77 1.95
N LEU A 802 32.67 -10.06 2.89
CA LEU A 802 31.87 -8.85 2.64
C LEU A 802 32.44 -7.61 3.35
N ASP A 803 33.60 -7.69 4.01
CA ASP A 803 34.19 -6.59 4.79
C ASP A 803 35.60 -6.17 4.30
N PRO A 804 35.69 -5.13 3.44
CA PRO A 804 36.96 -4.63 2.87
C PRO A 804 37.86 -3.86 3.85
N ASP A 805 37.59 -3.91 5.16
CA ASP A 805 38.53 -3.56 6.23
C ASP A 805 39.18 -4.83 6.90
N THR A 806 38.86 -6.08 6.49
CA THR A 806 39.31 -7.36 7.12
C THR A 806 40.76 -7.77 6.85
N VAL A 807 41.70 -6.94 7.30
CA VAL A 807 43.15 -7.21 7.22
C VAL A 807 43.54 -8.62 7.74
N PRO A 808 44.00 -9.56 6.87
CA PRO A 808 44.09 -10.98 7.20
C PRO A 808 45.04 -11.27 8.37
N MET A 809 44.58 -12.12 9.30
CA MET A 809 45.07 -12.25 10.69
C MET A 809 46.61 -12.35 10.87
N GLU A 810 47.27 -11.18 10.91
CA GLU A 810 48.73 -10.95 10.94
C GLU A 810 49.59 -12.11 10.41
N ASP A 811 49.69 -12.29 9.08
CA ASP A 811 50.76 -13.13 8.54
C ASP A 811 52.13 -12.59 8.98
N LEU A 812 53.09 -13.51 9.11
CA LEU A 812 54.41 -13.26 9.68
C LEU A 812 55.32 -12.56 8.65
N ASP A 813 55.02 -11.31 8.29
CA ASP A 813 55.86 -10.51 7.41
C ASP A 813 57.12 -10.01 8.16
N VAL A 814 58.26 -10.56 7.73
CA VAL A 814 59.58 -10.22 8.26
C VAL A 814 60.27 -9.38 7.19
N ILE A 815 60.67 -8.15 7.52
CA ILE A 815 60.97 -7.09 6.53
C ILE A 815 62.47 -6.75 6.46
N ASP A 816 62.95 -6.38 5.26
CA ASP A 816 64.39 -6.25 4.89
C ASP A 816 65.12 -5.05 5.55
N ASP A 817 65.41 -5.19 6.85
CA ASP A 817 66.10 -4.25 7.77
C ASP A 817 67.38 -3.57 7.20
N ILE A 818 67.52 -2.24 7.36
CA ILE A 818 68.68 -1.45 6.88
C ILE A 818 69.26 -0.52 7.95
N VAL A 819 70.40 -0.91 8.53
CA VAL A 819 71.15 -0.11 9.52
C VAL A 819 72.54 0.34 9.06
N SER A 820 73.12 1.33 9.76
CA SER A 820 74.52 1.76 9.54
C SER A 820 75.32 1.94 10.83
N THR A 821 76.63 1.65 10.78
CA THR A 821 77.51 1.78 11.96
C THR A 821 78.93 2.25 11.63
N PRO A 822 79.57 3.13 12.44
CA PRO A 822 80.94 3.55 12.21
C PRO A 822 81.97 2.41 12.36
N ILE A 823 83.01 2.41 11.52
CA ILE A 823 84.08 1.40 11.49
C ILE A 823 84.63 0.98 12.88
N ASN A 824 84.63 -0.33 13.15
CA ASN A 824 84.95 -1.01 14.43
C ASN A 824 83.95 -0.75 15.61
N THR A 825 82.76 -0.24 15.35
CA THR A 825 81.71 -0.03 16.38
C THR A 825 80.70 -1.16 16.31
N PRO A 826 80.49 -1.94 17.38
CA PRO A 826 79.34 -2.81 17.49
C PRO A 826 78.04 -1.99 17.50
N ILE A 827 77.02 -2.50 16.84
CA ILE A 827 75.65 -1.95 16.85
C ILE A 827 74.74 -3.00 17.50
N VAL A 828 73.79 -2.54 18.31
CA VAL A 828 72.60 -3.32 18.68
C VAL A 828 71.52 -2.91 17.69
N ILE A 829 70.81 -3.89 17.17
CA ILE A 829 69.75 -3.76 16.19
C ILE A 829 68.56 -4.46 16.86
N ASP A 830 67.48 -3.72 17.09
CA ASP A 830 66.17 -4.36 17.20
C ASP A 830 65.81 -4.77 15.78
N ILE A 831 65.64 -6.07 15.60
CA ILE A 831 65.54 -6.75 14.30
C ILE A 831 64.08 -7.15 14.00
N LEU A 832 63.16 -6.60 14.80
CA LEU A 832 61.73 -6.89 14.83
C LEU A 832 60.92 -5.59 15.00
N ASP A 833 61.57 -4.43 15.09
CA ASP A 833 60.93 -3.10 15.22
C ASP A 833 60.15 -2.70 13.96
N ASN A 834 60.42 -3.38 12.83
CA ASN A 834 59.84 -3.15 11.52
C ASN A 834 59.16 -4.40 10.94
N ASP A 835 58.91 -5.43 11.75
CA ASP A 835 58.32 -6.70 11.33
C ASP A 835 56.91 -6.85 11.95
N PHE A 836 56.00 -7.54 11.26
CA PHE A 836 54.62 -7.80 11.69
C PHE A 836 54.42 -9.27 12.11
N GLY A 837 53.28 -9.62 12.72
CA GLY A 837 52.96 -11.01 13.12
C GLY A 837 53.83 -11.62 14.22
N ILE A 838 54.68 -10.83 14.90
CA ILE A 838 55.77 -11.34 15.75
C ILE A 838 55.26 -12.14 16.97
N PRO A 839 55.43 -13.48 16.99
CA PRO A 839 54.72 -14.34 17.93
C PRO A 839 55.41 -14.44 19.30
N THR A 840 54.66 -14.15 20.37
CA THR A 840 55.18 -14.11 21.76
C THR A 840 55.65 -15.44 22.37
N ASP A 841 55.59 -16.57 21.65
CA ASP A 841 56.27 -17.83 22.04
C ASP A 841 57.00 -18.59 20.91
N GLY A 842 57.32 -17.87 19.82
CA GLY A 842 58.03 -18.39 18.64
C GLY A 842 59.55 -18.59 18.77
N ALA A 843 60.27 -18.52 17.64
CA ALA A 843 61.72 -18.74 17.59
C ALA A 843 62.48 -17.93 16.53
N LEU A 844 63.22 -16.89 16.95
CA LEU A 844 64.18 -16.15 16.12
C LEU A 844 65.48 -16.96 15.88
N THR A 845 65.98 -16.96 14.64
CA THR A 845 67.33 -17.46 14.31
C THR A 845 68.06 -16.57 13.30
N VAL A 846 69.40 -16.54 13.37
CA VAL A 846 70.26 -15.67 12.53
C VAL A 846 71.45 -16.41 11.92
N THR A 847 71.91 -15.96 10.76
CA THR A 847 73.08 -16.52 10.05
C THR A 847 74.44 -15.96 10.52
N ASP A 848 75.53 -16.72 10.31
CA ASP A 848 76.92 -16.31 10.63
C ASP A 848 77.44 -15.26 9.60
N PRO A 849 77.67 -13.98 9.94
CA PRO A 849 78.13 -12.96 8.99
C PRO A 849 79.57 -13.19 8.50
N PHE A 850 79.87 -12.77 7.27
CA PHE A 850 81.19 -13.00 6.65
C PHE A 850 82.33 -12.13 7.21
N ASN A 851 82.03 -10.89 7.62
CA ASN A 851 82.97 -9.85 8.02
C ASN A 851 82.68 -9.30 9.43
N GLY A 852 81.91 -9.98 10.25
CA GLY A 852 81.76 -9.67 11.68
C GLY A 852 81.50 -10.89 12.56
N THR A 853 80.73 -10.69 13.63
CA THR A 853 80.06 -11.71 14.45
C THR A 853 78.72 -11.14 14.92
N VAL A 854 77.67 -11.96 14.94
CA VAL A 854 76.37 -11.63 15.55
C VAL A 854 76.17 -12.45 16.83
N GLU A 855 75.53 -11.87 17.84
CA GLU A 855 75.03 -12.57 19.03
C GLU A 855 73.59 -12.07 19.29
N ILE A 856 72.61 -12.98 19.36
CA ILE A 856 71.23 -12.68 19.82
C ILE A 856 71.26 -12.42 21.33
N ASN A 857 70.48 -11.46 21.81
CA ASN A 857 70.37 -11.04 23.21
C ASN A 857 68.93 -11.23 23.70
N ASP A 858 68.74 -12.24 24.55
CA ASP A 858 67.46 -12.91 24.83
C ASP A 858 66.48 -12.16 25.74
N GLY A 859 66.52 -10.82 25.80
CA GLY A 859 65.79 -9.91 26.71
C GLY A 859 66.05 -10.09 28.24
N GLY A 860 66.35 -11.31 28.66
CA GLY A 860 66.00 -11.87 29.96
C GLY A 860 64.78 -12.82 29.94
N THR A 861 64.27 -13.15 28.74
CA THR A 861 62.90 -13.57 28.41
C THR A 861 62.87 -14.84 27.53
N PRO A 862 63.54 -15.98 27.87
CA PRO A 862 64.04 -16.95 26.88
C PRO A 862 63.01 -17.94 26.26
N ASN A 863 61.75 -17.54 26.23
CA ASN A 863 60.58 -18.23 25.66
C ASN A 863 59.65 -17.23 24.92
N ASP A 864 60.06 -15.97 24.75
CA ASP A 864 59.27 -14.85 24.24
C ASP A 864 60.26 -14.03 23.41
N ILE A 865 59.98 -13.87 22.11
CA ILE A 865 60.93 -13.25 21.16
C ILE A 865 60.59 -11.79 20.87
N SER A 866 59.52 -11.25 21.46
CA SER A 866 59.09 -9.86 21.25
C SER A 866 60.05 -8.80 21.85
N ASP A 867 61.09 -9.21 22.59
CA ASP A 867 62.21 -8.34 23.02
C ASP A 867 63.62 -8.90 22.68
N ASP A 868 63.72 -9.78 21.68
CA ASP A 868 64.97 -10.43 21.23
C ASP A 868 65.78 -9.57 20.23
N THR A 869 66.78 -8.86 20.74
CA THR A 869 67.69 -7.98 19.97
C THR A 869 68.90 -8.71 19.38
N ILE A 870 69.47 -8.23 18.26
CA ILE A 870 70.78 -8.72 17.76
C ILE A 870 71.91 -7.72 17.98
N THR A 871 73.10 -8.20 18.33
CA THR A 871 74.31 -7.39 18.42
C THR A 871 75.30 -7.77 17.31
N TYR A 872 75.42 -6.94 16.27
CA TYR A 872 76.44 -7.10 15.24
C TYR A 872 77.75 -6.40 15.62
N THR A 873 78.86 -7.14 15.58
CA THR A 873 80.23 -6.62 15.76
C THR A 873 81.04 -6.79 14.47
N PRO A 874 81.36 -5.71 13.72
CA PRO A 874 82.20 -5.81 12.53
C PRO A 874 83.67 -6.13 12.88
N ASN A 875 84.38 -6.85 12.00
CA ASN A 875 85.80 -7.17 12.18
C ASN A 875 86.69 -5.91 12.19
N ASP A 876 87.80 -5.97 12.95
CA ASP A 876 88.87 -4.96 13.03
C ASP A 876 89.27 -4.41 11.62
N GLY A 877 88.73 -3.24 11.28
CA GLY A 877 89.02 -2.52 10.03
C GLY A 877 88.19 -2.89 8.79
N PHE A 878 86.98 -3.44 8.95
CA PHE A 878 86.00 -3.61 7.86
C PHE A 878 85.32 -2.28 7.48
N GLU A 879 85.03 -2.07 6.19
CA GLU A 879 84.45 -0.86 5.61
C GLU A 879 83.66 -1.28 4.35
N GLY A 880 82.37 -0.94 4.27
CA GLY A 880 81.43 -1.43 3.25
C GLY A 880 80.19 -2.11 3.84
N THR A 881 79.36 -2.70 2.98
CA THR A 881 78.14 -3.42 3.37
C THR A 881 78.40 -4.89 3.72
N GLU A 882 77.66 -5.37 4.73
CA GLU A 882 77.42 -6.78 5.05
C GLU A 882 75.92 -7.04 5.00
N THR A 883 75.49 -8.27 4.75
CA THR A 883 74.08 -8.67 4.83
C THR A 883 73.95 -9.91 5.73
N ILE A 884 72.94 -9.95 6.61
CA ILE A 884 72.66 -11.06 7.54
C ILE A 884 71.22 -11.51 7.34
N GLU A 885 71.04 -12.75 6.89
CA GLU A 885 69.74 -13.43 6.78
C GLU A 885 69.29 -13.87 8.19
N TYR A 886 68.04 -13.59 8.54
CA TYR A 886 67.37 -14.06 9.76
C TYR A 886 66.07 -14.81 9.42
N THR A 887 65.43 -15.36 10.45
CA THR A 887 64.22 -16.18 10.33
C THR A 887 63.43 -16.09 11.62
N VAL A 888 62.16 -15.72 11.54
CA VAL A 888 61.19 -15.86 12.64
C VAL A 888 60.33 -17.09 12.35
N CYS A 889 59.75 -17.70 13.39
CA CYS A 889 58.77 -18.78 13.26
C CYS A 889 57.77 -18.71 14.42
N ASN A 890 56.49 -19.02 14.16
CA ASN A 890 55.48 -19.25 15.21
C ASN A 890 55.59 -20.66 15.85
N ALA A 891 54.72 -20.99 16.79
CA ALA A 891 54.78 -22.26 17.53
C ALA A 891 54.30 -23.47 16.69
N GLU A 892 53.46 -23.20 15.70
CA GLU A 892 52.78 -24.14 14.81
C GLU A 892 53.74 -24.61 13.71
N GLY A 893 54.56 -23.69 13.19
CA GLY A 893 55.69 -23.97 12.31
C GLY A 893 55.78 -23.12 11.04
N ASN A 894 54.95 -22.08 10.91
CA ASN A 894 55.08 -21.07 9.85
C ASN A 894 56.30 -20.20 10.15
N CYS A 895 57.03 -19.78 9.11
CA CYS A 895 58.30 -19.05 9.24
C CYS A 895 58.58 -18.21 7.99
N ASP A 896 58.97 -16.95 8.17
CA ASP A 896 59.52 -16.09 7.10
C ASP A 896 60.94 -15.56 7.40
N THR A 897 61.60 -14.93 6.40
CA THR A 897 63.05 -14.70 6.31
C THR A 897 63.47 -13.40 5.60
N ALA A 898 63.79 -12.36 6.37
CA ALA A 898 64.41 -11.13 5.85
C ALA A 898 65.95 -11.06 5.96
N THR A 899 66.54 -9.98 5.44
CA THR A 899 67.98 -9.75 5.43
C THR A 899 68.43 -8.34 5.90
N VAL A 900 69.05 -8.31 7.08
CA VAL A 900 69.65 -7.09 7.64
C VAL A 900 70.84 -6.61 6.80
N THR A 901 70.71 -5.48 6.11
CA THR A 901 71.76 -4.87 5.29
C THR A 901 72.53 -3.78 6.07
N ILE A 902 73.67 -4.18 6.64
CA ILE A 902 74.48 -3.36 7.54
C ILE A 902 75.56 -2.58 6.78
N THR A 903 75.41 -1.25 6.69
CA THR A 903 76.41 -0.36 6.09
C THR A 903 77.46 0.12 7.11
N VAL A 904 78.70 -0.38 7.00
CA VAL A 904 79.81 0.03 7.89
C VAL A 904 80.61 1.18 7.26
N GLY A 905 80.29 2.44 7.62
CA GLY A 905 80.74 3.65 6.89
C GLY A 905 80.66 5.00 7.62
N GLU A 906 80.39 6.07 6.86
CA GLU A 906 80.04 7.43 7.32
C GLU A 906 78.55 7.68 6.95
N PRO A 907 77.75 8.40 7.77
CA PRO A 907 76.28 8.46 7.64
C PRO A 907 75.75 9.36 6.51
N VAL A 908 74.45 9.25 6.25
CA VAL A 908 73.64 10.06 5.32
C VAL A 908 73.43 11.49 5.88
N ALA A 909 72.95 12.43 5.05
CA ALA A 909 72.69 13.82 5.42
C ALA A 909 71.20 14.18 5.26
N LEU A 910 70.72 15.02 6.17
CA LEU A 910 69.39 15.60 6.26
C LEU A 910 69.20 16.72 5.21
N ASP A 911 67.99 16.84 4.65
CA ASP A 911 67.52 17.86 3.68
C ASP A 911 66.03 18.13 4.02
N VAL A 912 65.65 19.39 4.34
CA VAL A 912 64.33 19.76 4.90
C VAL A 912 63.62 20.85 4.07
N VAL A 913 62.30 20.78 3.87
CA VAL A 913 61.58 21.40 2.72
C VAL A 913 60.33 22.25 3.13
N ASP A 914 60.00 23.30 2.35
CA ASP A 914 58.90 24.25 2.68
C ASP A 914 57.49 23.76 2.26
N ASP A 915 56.51 23.89 3.16
CA ASP A 915 55.13 23.38 3.07
C ASP A 915 54.06 24.48 2.87
N SER A 916 52.82 24.09 2.54
CA SER A 916 51.67 24.99 2.56
C SER A 916 50.32 24.27 2.64
N VAL A 917 49.35 24.85 3.37
CA VAL A 917 47.99 24.32 3.52
C VAL A 917 46.96 25.45 3.75
N SER A 918 45.67 25.16 3.72
CA SER A 918 44.59 26.11 4.02
C SER A 918 43.54 25.57 4.98
N THR A 919 42.86 26.45 5.73
CA THR A 919 41.78 26.07 6.67
C THR A 919 40.72 27.17 6.79
N PRO A 920 39.44 26.85 7.06
CA PRO A 920 38.44 27.86 7.36
C PRO A 920 38.70 28.63 8.68
N ILE A 921 38.09 29.81 8.78
CA ILE A 921 38.18 30.69 9.94
C ILE A 921 37.66 30.00 11.22
N ASN A 922 38.51 29.98 12.26
CA ASN A 922 38.31 29.29 13.53
C ASN A 922 38.41 27.75 13.50
N THR A 923 38.74 27.13 12.37
CA THR A 923 38.91 25.68 12.26
C THR A 923 40.34 25.26 12.63
N THR A 924 40.46 24.35 13.60
CA THR A 924 41.71 23.66 13.92
C THR A 924 42.03 22.63 12.84
N LEU A 925 43.31 22.51 12.49
CA LEU A 925 43.82 21.66 11.42
C LEU A 925 45.03 20.86 11.92
N GLU A 926 45.11 19.58 11.57
CA GLU A 926 46.33 18.76 11.72
C GLU A 926 47.09 18.71 10.39
N ILE A 927 48.42 18.66 10.46
CA ILE A 927 49.32 18.85 9.31
C ILE A 927 50.52 17.92 9.50
N ASP A 928 50.76 17.00 8.56
CA ASP A 928 52.07 16.38 8.42
C ASP A 928 53.07 17.39 7.83
N ILE A 929 54.28 17.44 8.39
CA ILE A 929 55.33 18.39 8.01
C ILE A 929 56.68 17.70 7.77
N LEU A 930 56.67 16.39 7.49
CA LEU A 930 57.85 15.55 7.25
C LEU A 930 57.70 14.69 5.98
N ASP A 931 56.47 14.50 5.49
CA ASP A 931 56.07 13.87 4.22
C ASP A 931 56.98 14.16 3.00
N ASN A 932 57.56 15.36 2.94
CA ASN A 932 58.38 15.82 1.80
C ASN A 932 59.88 15.98 2.11
N ASP A 933 60.30 15.67 3.34
CA ASP A 933 61.68 15.77 3.80
C ASP A 933 62.53 14.54 3.40
N PHE A 934 63.85 14.63 3.57
CA PHE A 934 64.73 13.48 3.31
C PHE A 934 65.86 13.33 4.32
N GLY A 935 66.07 12.08 4.77
CA GLY A 935 67.09 11.73 5.74
C GLY A 935 66.73 12.09 7.18
N ILE A 936 65.42 12.13 7.49
CA ILE A 936 64.87 12.22 8.85
C ILE A 936 65.45 11.09 9.72
N PRO A 937 65.92 11.39 10.95
CA PRO A 937 66.45 10.39 11.88
C PRO A 937 65.42 9.97 12.94
N THR A 938 65.22 8.66 13.11
CA THR A 938 64.36 8.06 14.15
C THR A 938 64.87 8.20 15.60
N ASP A 939 65.96 8.96 15.82
CA ASP A 939 66.49 9.29 17.15
C ASP A 939 66.52 10.80 17.45
N GLY A 940 65.87 11.60 16.60
CA GLY A 940 66.11 13.03 16.42
C GLY A 940 65.52 13.99 17.45
N ALA A 941 65.14 15.16 16.95
CA ALA A 941 64.33 16.16 17.64
C ALA A 941 63.71 17.13 16.62
N LEU A 942 62.39 17.10 16.47
CA LEU A 942 61.61 18.15 15.83
C LEU A 942 61.45 19.35 16.78
N THR A 943 61.40 20.56 16.22
CA THR A 943 61.03 21.78 16.96
C THR A 943 60.30 22.78 16.07
N VAL A 944 59.18 23.31 16.54
CA VAL A 944 58.35 24.31 15.84
C VAL A 944 58.32 25.68 16.55
N THR A 945 57.90 26.72 15.84
CA THR A 945 57.68 28.07 16.40
C THR A 945 56.20 28.46 16.44
N ASP A 946 55.76 29.08 17.55
CA ASP A 946 54.47 29.80 17.63
C ASP A 946 54.28 30.72 16.39
N PRO A 947 53.23 30.53 15.58
CA PRO A 947 52.92 31.41 14.45
C PRO A 947 52.36 32.76 14.92
N SER A 948 52.08 33.69 14.00
CA SER A 948 51.74 35.08 14.36
C SER A 948 50.26 35.29 14.72
N ASN A 949 49.37 34.43 14.22
CA ASN A 949 47.92 34.58 14.32
C ASN A 949 47.20 33.26 14.69
N GLY A 950 47.92 32.24 15.16
CA GLY A 950 47.38 31.02 15.76
C GLY A 950 48.25 30.50 16.90
N THR A 951 48.07 29.22 17.25
CA THR A 951 48.95 28.41 18.10
C THR A 951 49.24 27.09 17.40
N VAL A 952 50.40 26.49 17.67
CA VAL A 952 50.79 25.16 17.21
C VAL A 952 51.18 24.29 18.39
N GLU A 953 50.73 23.05 18.42
CA GLU A 953 51.25 21.98 19.30
C GLU A 953 51.73 20.82 18.40
N ILE A 954 52.77 20.08 18.81
CA ILE A 954 53.24 18.86 18.12
C ILE A 954 52.42 17.70 18.68
N ASN A 955 51.94 16.83 17.81
CA ASN A 955 51.33 15.55 18.17
C ASN A 955 52.40 14.47 18.01
N ASP A 956 52.75 13.76 19.10
CA ASP A 956 53.97 12.95 19.19
C ASP A 956 53.74 11.46 18.89
N GLY A 957 52.82 11.13 17.99
CA GLY A 957 52.46 9.77 17.50
C GLY A 957 51.97 8.75 18.55
N GLY A 958 52.18 9.02 19.84
CA GLY A 958 52.31 7.98 20.87
C GLY A 958 53.75 7.43 21.03
N THR A 959 54.72 8.00 20.32
CA THR A 959 56.08 7.49 20.03
C THR A 959 57.23 8.43 20.47
N PRO A 960 57.31 8.98 21.72
CA PRO A 960 57.99 10.25 22.03
C PRO A 960 59.53 10.23 22.11
N ASN A 961 60.19 9.37 21.34
CA ASN A 961 61.64 9.31 21.10
C ASN A 961 61.97 9.05 19.62
N ASP A 962 61.01 8.60 18.81
CA ASP A 962 61.04 8.79 17.36
C ASP A 962 60.59 10.23 17.04
N ILE A 963 60.71 10.62 15.77
CA ILE A 963 60.18 11.84 15.17
C ILE A 963 59.78 11.65 13.69
N SER A 964 59.81 10.44 13.10
CA SER A 964 59.40 10.25 11.69
C SER A 964 57.89 10.31 11.45
N ASP A 965 57.12 10.33 12.54
CA ASP A 965 55.65 10.34 12.63
C ASP A 965 55.11 11.53 13.46
N ASP A 966 55.97 12.51 13.80
CA ASP A 966 55.62 13.74 14.53
C ASP A 966 54.80 14.70 13.62
N THR A 967 53.47 14.79 13.80
CA THR A 967 52.62 15.77 13.10
C THR A 967 52.44 17.07 13.91
N ILE A 968 51.77 18.09 13.34
CA ILE A 968 51.45 19.33 14.06
C ILE A 968 49.97 19.73 13.98
N THR A 969 49.42 20.17 15.12
CA THR A 969 48.05 20.72 15.21
C THR A 969 48.09 22.25 15.23
N TYR A 970 47.62 22.91 14.17
CA TYR A 970 47.44 24.37 14.11
C TYR A 970 46.03 24.78 14.53
N THR A 971 45.91 25.76 15.42
CA THR A 971 44.65 26.42 15.77
C THR A 971 44.74 27.93 15.49
N PRO A 972 43.95 28.50 14.56
CA PRO A 972 43.92 29.94 14.33
C PRO A 972 43.31 30.69 15.52
N ASN A 973 43.66 31.97 15.70
CA ASN A 973 42.99 32.82 16.69
C ASN A 973 41.54 33.11 16.26
N ASP A 974 40.64 33.13 17.25
CA ASP A 974 39.23 33.58 17.14
C ASP A 974 39.08 34.84 16.28
N GLY A 975 38.50 34.67 15.08
CA GLY A 975 38.27 35.71 14.07
C GLY A 975 39.48 36.11 13.22
N PHE A 976 40.43 35.20 12.96
CA PHE A 976 41.56 35.44 12.04
C PHE A 976 41.29 35.01 10.59
N GLU A 977 41.57 35.91 9.65
CA GLU A 977 41.51 35.72 8.19
C GLU A 977 42.87 36.14 7.58
N GLY A 978 43.39 35.33 6.66
CA GLY A 978 44.64 35.57 5.93
C GLY A 978 45.75 34.56 6.26
N THR A 979 46.96 34.83 5.76
CA THR A 979 48.12 33.93 5.88
C THR A 979 48.81 34.02 7.24
N ASP A 980 49.14 32.86 7.81
CA ASP A 980 50.05 32.66 8.94
C ASP A 980 51.23 31.76 8.52
N ILE A 981 52.33 31.76 9.28
CA ILE A 981 53.54 30.98 8.94
C ILE A 981 54.15 30.36 10.20
N ILE A 982 54.50 29.07 10.13
CA ILE A 982 55.26 28.30 11.12
C ILE A 982 56.69 28.06 10.58
N GLU A 983 57.72 28.13 11.43
CA GLU A 983 59.09 27.68 11.13
C GLU A 983 59.33 26.38 11.94
N TYR A 984 59.80 25.32 11.28
CA TYR A 984 60.14 24.05 11.93
C TYR A 984 61.60 23.66 11.65
N THR A 985 62.15 22.75 12.47
CA THR A 985 63.55 22.36 12.41
C THR A 985 63.75 20.96 12.97
N VAL A 986 64.30 20.08 12.14
CA VAL A 986 64.72 18.72 12.50
C VAL A 986 66.22 18.71 12.83
N CYS A 987 66.60 17.97 13.87
CA CYS A 987 67.99 17.74 14.27
C CYS A 987 68.27 16.23 14.50
N ASN A 988 69.42 15.73 14.08
CA ASN A 988 69.91 14.39 14.48
C ASN A 988 70.68 14.41 15.81
N THR A 989 70.90 13.25 16.44
CA THR A 989 71.65 13.17 17.72
C THR A 989 73.12 13.56 17.64
N LEU A 990 73.70 13.67 16.44
CA LEU A 990 75.04 14.19 16.22
C LEU A 990 75.09 15.72 16.25
N GLY A 991 73.94 16.39 16.09
CA GLY A 991 73.77 17.84 16.15
C GLY A 991 73.95 18.55 14.81
N ASP A 992 73.75 17.84 13.70
CA ASP A 992 73.46 18.44 12.40
C ASP A 992 71.93 18.58 12.27
N CYS A 993 71.46 19.70 11.73
CA CYS A 993 70.04 20.10 11.68
C CYS A 993 69.76 20.90 10.40
N ASP A 994 68.51 20.89 9.93
CA ASP A 994 68.03 21.78 8.86
C ASP A 994 66.60 22.30 9.15
N THR A 995 66.14 23.30 8.38
CA THR A 995 65.02 24.20 8.78
C THR A 995 64.18 24.64 7.57
N ALA A 996 62.85 24.49 7.66
CA ALA A 996 61.89 24.99 6.67
C ALA A 996 60.64 25.63 7.30
N THR A 997 59.65 26.00 6.48
CA THR A 997 58.46 26.76 6.88
C THR A 997 57.16 26.24 6.26
N VAL A 998 56.07 26.30 7.03
CA VAL A 998 54.70 26.00 6.62
C VAL A 998 53.92 27.29 6.39
N GLU A 999 53.41 27.56 5.18
CA GLU A 999 52.53 28.70 4.88
C GLU A 999 51.05 28.29 4.96
N ILE A 1000 50.33 28.78 5.98
CA ILE A 1000 48.93 28.42 6.27
C ILE A 1000 48.01 29.56 5.83
N LEU A 1001 47.05 29.31 4.93
CA LEU A 1001 46.06 30.30 4.49
C LEU A 1001 44.71 30.08 5.19
N VAL A 1002 44.29 31.04 6.04
CA VAL A 1002 42.99 30.99 6.73
C VAL A 1002 41.95 31.82 5.97
N VAL A 1003 40.78 31.26 5.67
CA VAL A 1003 39.72 31.90 4.83
C VAL A 1003 38.36 31.98 5.53
N ASP A 1004 37.59 33.02 5.22
CA ASP A 1004 36.20 33.20 5.71
C ASP A 1004 35.21 32.88 4.58
N ASN A 1005 34.35 31.88 4.81
CA ASN A 1005 33.42 31.35 3.79
C ASN A 1005 31.99 31.91 3.90
N ASP A 1006 31.69 32.81 4.85
CA ASP A 1006 30.34 33.41 4.99
C ASP A 1006 30.13 34.65 4.10
N ALA A 1007 29.67 34.43 2.84
CA ALA A 1007 28.44 35.05 2.29
C ALA A 1007 28.35 35.14 0.74
N THR A 1008 27.55 34.25 0.13
CA THR A 1008 26.58 34.56 -0.95
C THR A 1008 27.00 35.49 -2.12
N GLU A 1009 28.09 35.20 -2.84
CA GLU A 1009 28.35 35.76 -4.20
C GLU A 1009 28.79 34.61 -5.13
N THR A 1010 28.01 34.31 -6.18
CA THR A 1010 28.28 33.18 -7.09
C THR A 1010 29.34 33.52 -8.14
N ASP A 1011 30.57 33.05 -7.94
CA ASP A 1011 31.61 32.99 -8.99
C ASP A 1011 31.60 31.62 -9.67
N ASP A 1012 30.74 31.53 -10.68
CA ASP A 1012 30.31 30.35 -11.45
C ASP A 1012 31.39 29.82 -12.41
N ASN A 1013 32.64 29.75 -11.95
CA ASN A 1013 33.74 29.08 -12.63
C ASN A 1013 33.83 27.63 -12.10
N PRO A 1014 33.58 26.60 -12.92
CA PRO A 1014 33.73 25.21 -12.51
C PRO A 1014 35.21 24.84 -12.31
N ILE A 1015 35.43 23.68 -11.70
CA ILE A 1015 36.73 23.01 -11.74
C ILE A 1015 36.95 22.49 -13.17
N GLU A 1016 38.20 22.50 -13.64
CA GLU A 1016 38.53 22.09 -15.02
C GLU A 1016 40.02 21.70 -15.08
N VAL A 1017 40.30 20.39 -15.16
CA VAL A 1017 41.64 19.88 -15.41
C VAL A 1017 42.07 20.17 -16.86
N ASN A 1018 43.29 20.69 -17.05
CA ASN A 1018 43.79 21.13 -18.36
C ASN A 1018 44.63 20.03 -19.05
N GLN A 1019 44.02 19.33 -20.02
CA GLN A 1019 44.53 18.11 -20.68
C GLN A 1019 45.80 18.22 -21.55
N MET A 1020 46.73 19.12 -21.22
CA MET A 1020 48.04 19.19 -21.85
C MET A 1020 49.14 19.68 -20.90
N VAL A 1021 50.15 18.83 -20.66
CA VAL A 1021 51.37 19.15 -19.90
C VAL A 1021 52.60 19.12 -20.83
N THR A 1022 53.34 20.23 -20.86
CA THR A 1022 54.51 20.43 -21.73
C THR A 1022 55.73 21.04 -21.01
N PRO A 1023 56.42 20.30 -20.13
CA PRO A 1023 57.62 20.76 -19.41
C PRO A 1023 58.81 20.94 -20.37
N ASN A 1024 58.94 22.15 -20.92
CA ASN A 1024 59.92 22.46 -21.97
C ASN A 1024 60.71 23.77 -21.70
N GLY A 1025 60.32 24.55 -20.70
CA GLY A 1025 60.99 25.77 -20.25
C GLY A 1025 60.67 27.04 -21.05
N ASP A 1026 59.50 27.13 -21.69
CA ASP A 1026 58.99 28.36 -22.34
C ASP A 1026 58.02 29.18 -21.48
N GLY A 1027 57.54 28.59 -20.37
CA GLY A 1027 56.65 29.19 -19.38
C GLY A 1027 55.17 28.97 -19.67
N ARG A 1028 54.80 27.84 -20.29
CA ARG A 1028 53.42 27.46 -20.64
C ARG A 1028 53.22 25.97 -20.39
N ASN A 1029 52.18 25.64 -19.64
CA ASN A 1029 51.83 24.25 -19.32
C ASN A 1029 53.04 23.46 -18.76
N GLU A 1030 53.95 24.11 -18.03
CA GLU A 1030 55.15 23.44 -17.47
C GLU A 1030 54.76 22.41 -16.39
N PHE A 1031 53.52 22.49 -15.90
CA PHE A 1031 52.85 21.58 -14.98
C PHE A 1031 51.34 21.53 -15.29
N LEU A 1032 50.61 20.58 -14.71
CA LEU A 1032 49.15 20.45 -14.86
C LEU A 1032 48.42 21.59 -14.16
N PHE A 1033 47.63 22.36 -14.89
CA PHE A 1033 46.95 23.54 -14.33
C PHE A 1033 45.43 23.27 -14.21
N ILE A 1034 44.95 23.06 -12.99
CA ILE A 1034 43.53 22.76 -12.71
C ILE A 1034 42.83 24.08 -12.38
N ARG A 1035 41.77 24.47 -13.11
CA ARG A 1035 40.99 25.67 -12.72
C ARG A 1035 40.11 25.35 -11.52
N GLY A 1036 39.78 26.34 -10.71
CA GLY A 1036 38.93 26.15 -9.54
C GLY A 1036 39.59 25.38 -8.39
N VAL A 1037 40.85 24.95 -8.50
CA VAL A 1037 41.60 24.25 -7.44
C VAL A 1037 41.76 25.08 -6.15
N ASP A 1038 41.46 26.38 -6.19
CA ASP A 1038 41.35 27.27 -5.04
C ASP A 1038 39.97 27.19 -4.32
N LYS A 1039 39.10 26.26 -4.71
CA LYS A 1039 37.79 25.95 -4.10
C LYS A 1039 37.71 24.57 -3.41
N ILE A 1040 38.78 23.78 -3.45
CA ILE A 1040 38.80 22.43 -2.87
C ILE A 1040 39.47 22.44 -1.48
N ARG A 1041 38.96 21.58 -0.60
CA ARG A 1041 39.40 21.38 0.78
C ARG A 1041 40.53 20.35 0.87
N SER A 1042 40.42 19.28 0.08
CA SER A 1042 41.38 18.18 -0.09
C SER A 1042 41.44 17.77 -1.57
N SER A 1043 42.36 16.88 -1.96
CA SER A 1043 42.31 16.18 -3.26
C SER A 1043 43.39 15.11 -3.41
N SER A 1044 43.06 14.00 -4.05
CA SER A 1044 44.04 13.05 -4.58
C SER A 1044 44.20 13.21 -6.09
N LEU A 1045 45.43 13.25 -6.60
CA LEU A 1045 45.72 13.19 -8.03
C LEU A 1045 46.53 11.96 -8.37
N LYS A 1046 45.84 10.86 -8.73
CA LYS A 1046 46.44 9.65 -9.30
C LYS A 1046 46.56 9.81 -10.83
N ILE A 1047 47.71 9.45 -11.40
CA ILE A 1047 47.98 9.52 -12.85
C ILE A 1047 48.54 8.20 -13.32
N PHE A 1048 47.83 7.59 -14.26
CA PHE A 1048 48.07 6.26 -14.79
C PHE A 1048 48.65 6.32 -16.20
N ASN A 1049 49.52 5.36 -16.51
CA ASN A 1049 49.88 5.12 -17.90
C ASN A 1049 48.88 4.14 -18.55
N ARG A 1050 48.91 4.04 -19.88
CA ARG A 1050 48.00 3.23 -20.73
C ARG A 1050 48.04 1.68 -20.55
N TRP A 1051 48.28 1.20 -19.34
CA TRP A 1051 48.42 -0.19 -18.92
C TRP A 1051 48.01 -0.34 -17.43
N GLY A 1052 47.05 0.44 -16.94
CA GLY A 1052 46.66 0.50 -15.51
C GLY A 1052 47.69 1.15 -14.58
N VAL A 1053 48.97 0.77 -14.65
CA VAL A 1053 49.98 1.11 -13.64
C VAL A 1053 50.15 2.62 -13.41
N ALA A 1054 50.01 3.03 -12.15
CA ALA A 1054 50.26 4.38 -11.66
C ALA A 1054 51.71 4.84 -11.89
N VAL A 1055 51.85 6.12 -12.24
CA VAL A 1055 53.14 6.77 -12.49
C VAL A 1055 53.31 8.07 -11.71
N TYR A 1056 52.24 8.65 -11.17
CA TYR A 1056 52.29 9.74 -10.21
C TYR A 1056 51.06 9.65 -9.33
N GLU A 1057 51.24 9.87 -8.03
CA GLU A 1057 50.20 10.02 -7.01
C GLU A 1057 50.59 11.22 -6.16
N GLY A 1058 49.64 11.91 -5.54
CA GLY A 1058 49.97 13.04 -4.69
C GLY A 1058 48.78 13.86 -4.23
N GLU A 1059 48.63 13.90 -2.91
CA GLU A 1059 47.55 14.58 -2.20
C GLU A 1059 47.70 16.10 -2.17
N ASN A 1060 46.59 16.79 -1.95
CA ASN A 1060 46.46 18.25 -1.77
C ASN A 1060 47.05 19.05 -2.96
N TYR A 1061 46.55 18.77 -4.16
CA TYR A 1061 47.02 19.37 -5.39
C TYR A 1061 46.80 20.89 -5.43
N ASN A 1062 47.80 21.68 -5.83
CA ASN A 1062 47.61 23.12 -6.00
C ASN A 1062 48.47 23.71 -7.12
N ASN A 1063 48.00 24.77 -7.77
CA ASN A 1063 48.68 25.41 -8.91
C ASN A 1063 49.97 26.20 -8.58
N GLN A 1064 50.55 26.07 -7.38
CA GLN A 1064 51.62 26.95 -6.87
C GLN A 1064 52.92 26.22 -6.54
N ASN A 1065 52.88 25.22 -5.64
CA ASN A 1065 54.05 24.44 -5.21
C ASN A 1065 53.85 22.93 -5.36
N ASN A 1066 52.69 22.38 -4.99
CA ASN A 1066 52.40 20.96 -5.16
C ASN A 1066 51.76 20.67 -6.53
N VAL A 1067 52.62 20.62 -7.55
CA VAL A 1067 52.22 20.51 -8.97
C VAL A 1067 52.82 19.28 -9.66
N PHE A 1068 52.05 18.72 -10.59
CA PHE A 1068 52.53 17.68 -11.51
C PHE A 1068 53.29 18.31 -12.68
N ASP A 1069 54.63 18.38 -12.58
CA ASP A 1069 55.49 18.88 -13.67
C ASP A 1069 55.79 17.85 -14.77
N GLY A 1070 55.12 16.69 -14.75
CA GLY A 1070 55.33 15.59 -15.70
C GLY A 1070 56.45 14.61 -15.32
N ARG A 1071 56.76 14.49 -14.02
CA ARG A 1071 57.71 13.51 -13.44
C ARG A 1071 57.00 12.43 -12.64
N SER A 1072 57.64 11.26 -12.58
CA SER A 1072 57.20 10.11 -11.80
C SER A 1072 57.39 10.31 -10.29
N ARG A 1073 56.44 9.85 -9.46
CA ARG A 1073 56.61 9.72 -7.99
C ARG A 1073 56.75 8.25 -7.52
N GLY A 1074 56.18 7.27 -8.23
CA GLY A 1074 56.17 5.83 -7.94
C GLY A 1074 55.00 5.16 -8.70
N ARG A 1075 54.75 3.83 -8.67
CA ARG A 1075 55.60 2.67 -8.31
C ARG A 1075 56.28 2.01 -9.54
N SER A 1076 56.11 2.55 -10.76
CA SER A 1076 56.49 1.90 -12.04
C SER A 1076 58.01 1.77 -12.34
N THR A 1077 58.37 1.11 -13.45
CA THR A 1077 59.77 0.87 -13.91
C THR A 1077 60.62 2.12 -14.25
N LEU A 1078 60.13 3.33 -13.99
CA LEU A 1078 60.84 4.60 -14.10
C LEU A 1078 61.18 5.14 -12.71
N GLY A 1079 62.44 5.48 -12.48
CA GLY A 1079 62.88 5.99 -11.17
C GLY A 1079 62.17 7.28 -10.76
N VAL A 1080 61.87 7.39 -9.47
CA VAL A 1080 61.29 8.57 -8.82
C VAL A 1080 62.03 9.85 -9.27
N GLY A 1081 61.27 10.85 -9.68
CA GLY A 1081 61.80 12.11 -10.20
C GLY A 1081 62.30 12.09 -11.66
N GLU A 1082 62.23 10.98 -12.40
CA GLU A 1082 62.41 11.02 -13.86
C GLU A 1082 61.15 11.54 -14.57
N TYR A 1083 61.36 12.39 -15.59
CA TYR A 1083 60.27 12.86 -16.46
C TYR A 1083 59.65 11.72 -17.26
N LEU A 1084 58.33 11.67 -17.33
CA LEU A 1084 57.57 10.66 -18.07
C LEU A 1084 57.77 10.76 -19.60
N PRO A 1085 57.72 9.63 -20.34
CA PRO A 1085 57.68 9.63 -21.80
C PRO A 1085 56.56 10.50 -22.38
N ALA A 1086 56.76 11.07 -23.58
CA ALA A 1086 55.69 11.79 -24.26
C ALA A 1086 54.63 10.81 -24.79
N GLY A 1087 53.35 11.04 -24.45
CA GLY A 1087 52.27 10.09 -24.67
C GLY A 1087 50.93 10.60 -24.13
N ILE A 1088 49.92 9.74 -24.23
CA ILE A 1088 48.64 9.88 -23.51
C ILE A 1088 48.79 9.11 -22.20
N TYR A 1089 48.33 9.74 -21.12
CA TYR A 1089 48.15 9.20 -19.78
C TYR A 1089 46.68 9.42 -19.40
N PHE A 1090 46.23 8.79 -18.33
CA PHE A 1090 44.93 9.03 -17.72
C PHE A 1090 45.14 9.58 -16.33
N TYR A 1091 44.21 10.34 -15.80
CA TYR A 1091 44.23 10.77 -14.40
C TYR A 1091 42.88 10.47 -13.75
N VAL A 1092 42.93 10.30 -12.44
CA VAL A 1092 41.80 10.36 -11.53
C VAL A 1092 42.13 11.49 -10.56
N PHE A 1093 41.26 12.49 -10.49
CA PHE A 1093 41.39 13.65 -9.63
C PHE A 1093 40.17 13.70 -8.73
N ASP A 1094 40.29 13.06 -7.58
CA ASP A 1094 39.32 13.17 -6.49
C ASP A 1094 39.55 14.49 -5.72
N TYR A 1095 38.48 15.14 -5.29
CA TYR A 1095 38.52 16.34 -4.47
C TYR A 1095 37.25 16.54 -3.63
N GLU A 1096 37.44 16.88 -2.35
CA GLU A 1096 36.37 17.46 -1.53
C GLU A 1096 36.30 18.98 -1.79
N THR A 1097 35.12 19.53 -2.05
CA THR A 1097 34.90 20.98 -2.13
C THR A 1097 34.80 21.61 -0.74
N PHE A 1098 35.01 22.93 -0.62
CA PHE A 1098 34.70 23.65 0.64
C PHE A 1098 33.21 23.67 1.03
N GLU A 1099 32.32 23.13 0.20
CA GLU A 1099 30.89 22.99 0.46
C GLU A 1099 30.51 21.57 0.94
N GLY A 1100 31.47 20.64 0.98
CA GLY A 1100 31.31 19.26 1.48
C GLY A 1100 30.97 18.22 0.40
N GLU A 1101 30.89 18.61 -0.87
CA GLU A 1101 30.75 17.67 -1.99
C GLU A 1101 32.11 17.03 -2.32
N SER A 1102 32.25 15.71 -2.21
CA SER A 1102 33.34 14.93 -2.83
C SER A 1102 33.04 14.68 -4.30
N LYS A 1103 34.03 14.82 -5.19
CA LYS A 1103 33.86 14.64 -6.64
C LYS A 1103 35.13 14.08 -7.29
N VAL A 1104 34.95 13.05 -8.11
CA VAL A 1104 36.00 12.43 -8.92
C VAL A 1104 35.91 12.93 -10.37
N GLU A 1105 36.96 13.59 -10.86
CA GLU A 1105 37.14 13.88 -12.30
C GLU A 1105 38.17 12.91 -12.90
N SER A 1106 37.81 12.21 -13.99
CA SER A 1106 38.74 11.42 -14.80
C SER A 1106 38.71 11.82 -16.28
N GLU A 1107 39.89 11.96 -16.91
CA GLU A 1107 40.02 12.14 -18.37
C GLU A 1107 41.44 11.75 -18.83
N TYR A 1108 41.75 11.93 -20.12
CA TYR A 1108 43.09 11.70 -20.66
C TYR A 1108 43.96 12.97 -20.58
N LEU A 1109 45.19 12.83 -20.09
CA LEU A 1109 46.21 13.88 -20.06
C LEU A 1109 47.27 13.66 -21.15
N TYR A 1110 47.47 14.62 -22.04
CA TYR A 1110 48.55 14.55 -23.04
C TYR A 1110 49.86 15.21 -22.54
N ILE A 1111 50.92 14.41 -22.40
CA ILE A 1111 52.26 14.86 -21.98
C ILE A 1111 53.20 14.96 -23.19
N SER A 1112 53.83 16.12 -23.42
CA SER A 1112 54.83 16.30 -24.51
C SER A 1112 55.94 17.29 -24.19
N ARG A 1113 57.20 16.87 -24.41
CA ARG A 1113 58.42 17.71 -24.28
C ARG A 1113 58.85 18.38 -25.59
#